data_AF-A0A8B7W8I5-F1
#
_entry.id   AF-A0A8B7W8I5-F1
#
_cell.length_a   1.000
_cell.length_b   1.000
_cell.length_c   1.000
_cell.angle_alpha   90.00
_cell.angle_beta   90.00
_cell.angle_gamma   90.00
#
_symmetry.space_group_name_H-M   'P 1'
#
loop_
_entity.id
_entity.type
_entity.pdbx_description
1 polymer ?
#
loop_
_entity_poly.entity_id
_entity_poly.type
_entity_poly.pdbx_seq_one_letter_code
_entity_poly.pdbx_strand_id
1 'polypeptide(L)'
;MRYENFEDPMGTIDKFHYGTHYSNSAGVMHYLIRVEPFTTLHIQLQSGKFDCADRQFHSIPATWQALMDNPYDVKELIPEFFYFPEFLENQNQFNLGRLQVSKELVNDTILPKWAKSAEDFIYKHRKALSLCEFLSSLTGSQLPFVMYGGWGQWPSSTGALYWQADLILCGEADGSSSVSDPEGPWSPSWDPVSPTSSRRNLSLDKNRCHTKYQPHTIHQKQDDQQRGHEHQQRREDRTGEPHPPRLSAEEAIQKQSKTDTSALNLFQHLPELKSFFIEGISDGIPLLKAIVPKNQSRSFMSQGSPELLVTVSMNYVIGTHGWLPYDRNISNYFTFIKDQTVTNPKTQRSMNSPFAPGLEVTSKLFVVSHDAKLLFTAGHWDNSIQVMSLTRGKIISHNIRHMDIVTCLATDYCGIHLISGSRDTTCMIWQIINQGSTPLGLASKPFQILYGHTDEVLSVGISTELDMAVSGSRDGTVIIHTIQKGQYMRTLRPPCESCLFLTIPNLAISWEGHIVIYSSIEEKTTLKDKNALHLFSINGKYLGSQDLKEQISDICVIGEHIVTGSLQGFLSIRDLHSLNLSITPLAMRLPIHCVCVTKEYSHILVGLEDGKLIVVGVGKPAEMRSGQLSRKLWGSSKRLSQISAGETEYNTQESK
;
A
#
# COMPACT_ATOMS: atom_id res chain seq x y z
N MET A 1 -40.66 -10.13 -15.81
CA MET A 1 -39.22 -9.99 -16.18
C MET A 1 -39.10 -9.73 -17.69
N ARG A 2 -37.96 -9.21 -18.21
CA ARG A 2 -37.81 -9.04 -19.69
C ARG A 2 -37.86 -10.38 -20.44
N TYR A 3 -37.41 -11.47 -19.83
CA TYR A 3 -37.47 -12.82 -20.38
C TYR A 3 -38.88 -13.24 -20.84
N GLU A 4 -39.91 -12.86 -20.09
CA GLU A 4 -41.30 -13.20 -20.40
C GLU A 4 -41.86 -12.32 -21.54
N ASN A 5 -41.52 -11.02 -21.51
CA ASN A 5 -42.11 -9.99 -22.37
C ASN A 5 -41.29 -9.68 -23.64
N PHE A 6 -40.10 -10.27 -23.81
CA PHE A 6 -39.27 -10.07 -25.00
C PHE A 6 -39.64 -11.09 -26.08
N GLU A 7 -40.18 -10.58 -27.19
CA GLU A 7 -40.34 -11.30 -28.45
C GLU A 7 -39.47 -10.61 -29.50
N ASP A 8 -38.51 -11.34 -30.07
CA ASP A 8 -37.69 -10.86 -31.19
C ASP A 8 -38.46 -11.08 -32.51
N PRO A 9 -38.81 -10.03 -33.27
CA PRO A 9 -39.45 -10.16 -34.58
C PRO A 9 -38.65 -10.97 -35.61
N MET A 10 -37.34 -11.14 -35.40
CA MET A 10 -36.44 -11.89 -36.28
C MET A 10 -36.01 -13.25 -35.70
N GLY A 11 -36.44 -13.62 -34.48
CA GLY A 11 -36.13 -14.91 -33.85
C GLY A 11 -34.63 -15.25 -33.77
N THR A 12 -33.77 -14.23 -33.73
CA THR A 12 -32.30 -14.34 -33.78
C THR A 12 -31.67 -14.12 -32.40
N ILE A 13 -32.38 -13.45 -31.49
CA ILE A 13 -31.93 -13.13 -30.13
C ILE A 13 -32.73 -13.97 -29.11
N ASP A 14 -32.03 -14.82 -28.37
CA ASP A 14 -32.62 -15.60 -27.27
C ASP A 14 -33.18 -14.70 -26.16
N LYS A 15 -34.21 -15.19 -25.46
CA LYS A 15 -34.84 -14.48 -24.35
C LYS A 15 -33.84 -14.25 -23.21
N PHE A 16 -33.74 -13.00 -22.77
CA PHE A 16 -32.80 -12.57 -21.72
C PHE A 16 -33.52 -11.92 -20.53
N HIS A 17 -32.97 -12.09 -19.32
CA HIS A 17 -33.48 -11.41 -18.12
C HIS A 17 -33.08 -9.93 -18.06
N TYR A 18 -31.87 -9.60 -18.52
CA TYR A 18 -31.29 -8.24 -18.52
C TYR A 18 -30.81 -7.89 -19.92
N GLY A 19 -31.08 -6.66 -20.39
CA GLY A 19 -30.69 -6.22 -21.73
C GLY A 19 -29.21 -5.90 -21.90
N THR A 20 -28.47 -5.84 -20.79
CA THR A 20 -27.03 -5.59 -20.71
C THR A 20 -26.46 -6.40 -19.55
N HIS A 21 -25.23 -6.89 -19.70
CA HIS A 21 -24.49 -7.52 -18.63
C HIS A 21 -24.10 -6.47 -17.55
N TYR A 22 -24.07 -6.86 -16.27
CA TYR A 22 -23.78 -5.95 -15.13
C TYR A 22 -22.41 -5.25 -15.25
N SER A 23 -21.45 -5.97 -15.85
CA SER A 23 -20.15 -5.44 -16.28
C SER A 23 -20.19 -5.20 -17.79
N ASN A 24 -20.15 -3.93 -18.22
CA ASN A 24 -20.14 -3.55 -19.63
C ASN A 24 -19.45 -2.19 -19.85
N SER A 25 -18.93 -1.96 -21.06
CA SER A 25 -18.15 -0.76 -21.39
C SER A 25 -18.95 0.56 -21.31
N ALA A 26 -20.27 0.53 -21.56
CA ALA A 26 -21.12 1.71 -21.42
C ALA A 26 -21.32 2.10 -19.95
N GLY A 27 -21.38 1.13 -19.03
CA GLY A 27 -21.37 1.37 -17.58
C GLY A 27 -20.07 2.02 -17.09
N VAL A 28 -18.92 1.53 -17.58
CA VAL A 28 -17.60 2.14 -17.28
C VAL A 28 -17.55 3.59 -17.78
N MET A 29 -17.95 3.83 -19.05
CA MET A 29 -18.00 5.19 -19.62
C MET A 29 -19.02 6.11 -18.93
N HIS A 30 -20.12 5.56 -18.39
CA HIS A 30 -21.11 6.32 -17.63
C HIS A 30 -20.51 6.87 -16.33
N TYR A 31 -19.79 6.06 -15.56
CA TYR A 31 -19.10 6.54 -14.35
C TYR A 31 -17.91 7.46 -14.67
N LEU A 32 -17.07 7.09 -15.63
CA LEU A 32 -15.83 7.82 -15.96
C LEU A 32 -16.03 9.00 -16.93
N ILE A 33 -17.26 9.49 -17.11
CA ILE A 33 -17.61 10.56 -18.06
C ILE A 33 -16.80 11.87 -17.89
N ARG A 34 -16.20 12.10 -16.71
CA ARG A 34 -15.36 13.28 -16.39
C ARG A 34 -13.86 13.09 -16.67
N VAL A 35 -13.44 11.93 -17.15
CA VAL A 35 -12.03 11.52 -17.26
C VAL A 35 -11.70 11.14 -18.70
N GLU A 36 -10.65 11.73 -19.27
CA GLU A 36 -10.15 11.29 -20.59
C GLU A 36 -9.36 9.96 -20.46
N PRO A 37 -9.47 9.04 -21.44
CA PRO A 37 -10.16 9.18 -22.73
C PRO A 37 -11.67 8.83 -22.71
N PHE A 38 -12.24 8.49 -21.55
CA PHE A 38 -13.63 8.03 -21.44
C PHE A 38 -14.64 9.13 -21.78
N THR A 39 -14.33 10.40 -21.49
CA THR A 39 -15.12 11.54 -21.98
C THR A 39 -15.19 11.57 -23.51
N THR A 40 -14.05 11.50 -24.19
CA THR A 40 -14.00 11.42 -25.67
C THR A 40 -14.78 10.22 -26.21
N LEU A 41 -14.64 9.04 -25.59
CA LEU A 41 -15.36 7.82 -26.01
C LEU A 41 -16.88 7.93 -25.79
N HIS A 42 -17.33 8.54 -24.70
CA HIS A 42 -18.75 8.81 -24.44
C HIS A 42 -19.35 9.74 -25.51
N ILE A 43 -18.64 10.82 -25.86
CA ILE A 43 -19.05 11.75 -26.92
C ILE A 43 -19.16 11.04 -28.27
N GLN A 44 -18.22 10.14 -28.61
CA GLN A 44 -18.26 9.34 -29.83
C GLN A 44 -19.46 8.38 -29.86
N LEU A 45 -19.73 7.69 -28.75
CA LEU A 45 -20.89 6.79 -28.60
C LEU A 45 -22.22 7.55 -28.78
N GLN A 46 -22.28 8.81 -28.31
CA GLN A 46 -23.47 9.66 -28.36
C GLN A 46 -23.53 10.57 -29.60
N SER A 47 -22.90 10.16 -30.70
CA SER A 47 -22.94 10.86 -32.00
C SER A 47 -22.39 12.29 -31.99
N GLY A 48 -21.30 12.53 -31.25
CA GLY A 48 -20.56 13.80 -31.25
C GLY A 48 -21.02 14.83 -30.22
N LYS A 49 -21.79 14.42 -29.21
CA LYS A 49 -22.29 15.26 -28.11
C LYS A 49 -22.37 14.48 -26.80
N PHE A 50 -22.55 15.17 -25.67
CA PHE A 50 -22.90 14.51 -24.41
C PHE A 50 -24.34 13.96 -24.42
N ASP A 51 -24.61 12.94 -23.61
CA ASP A 51 -25.98 12.44 -23.40
C ASP A 51 -26.85 13.47 -22.62
N CYS A 52 -28.14 13.18 -22.46
CA CYS A 52 -29.03 13.95 -21.60
C CYS A 52 -28.50 13.97 -20.15
N ALA A 53 -28.45 15.16 -19.53
CA ALA A 53 -27.91 15.37 -18.18
C ALA A 53 -28.50 14.40 -17.14
N ASP A 54 -29.82 14.18 -17.17
CA ASP A 54 -30.56 13.28 -16.27
C ASP A 54 -30.24 11.79 -16.44
N ARG A 55 -29.51 11.40 -17.50
CA ARG A 55 -28.98 10.03 -17.72
C ARG A 55 -27.48 9.91 -17.48
N GLN A 56 -26.78 11.02 -17.29
CA GLN A 56 -25.36 11.01 -16.97
C GLN A 56 -25.16 10.73 -15.48
N PHE A 57 -23.99 10.19 -15.12
CA PHE A 57 -23.62 10.00 -13.72
C PHE A 57 -23.40 11.37 -13.05
N HIS A 58 -24.37 11.85 -12.27
CA HIS A 58 -24.32 13.16 -11.62
C HIS A 58 -24.44 13.12 -10.09
N SER A 59 -24.87 11.99 -9.51
CA SER A 59 -25.09 11.85 -8.06
C SER A 59 -25.03 10.39 -7.66
N ILE A 60 -24.28 10.09 -6.60
CA ILE A 60 -24.21 8.73 -6.04
C ILE A 60 -25.55 8.33 -5.40
N PRO A 61 -26.17 9.14 -4.51
CA PRO A 61 -27.52 8.86 -4.02
C PRO A 61 -28.58 8.69 -5.11
N ALA A 62 -28.60 9.54 -6.14
CA ALA A 62 -29.61 9.43 -7.20
C ALA A 62 -29.39 8.20 -8.09
N THR A 63 -28.13 7.85 -8.39
CA THR A 63 -27.81 6.63 -9.14
C THR A 63 -28.17 5.38 -8.34
N TRP A 64 -27.94 5.38 -7.03
CA TRP A 64 -28.36 4.30 -6.14
C TRP A 64 -29.89 4.15 -6.13
N GLN A 65 -30.64 5.23 -5.89
CA GLN A 65 -32.11 5.22 -5.92
C GLN A 65 -32.66 4.74 -7.26
N ALA A 66 -32.13 5.26 -8.38
CA ALA A 66 -32.57 4.86 -9.72
C ALA A 66 -32.32 3.38 -10.04
N LEU A 67 -31.28 2.77 -9.47
CA LEU A 67 -31.05 1.33 -9.54
C LEU A 67 -32.05 0.57 -8.65
N MET A 68 -32.29 1.02 -7.41
CA MET A 68 -33.26 0.39 -6.50
C MET A 68 -34.69 0.37 -7.06
N ASP A 69 -35.12 1.47 -7.70
CA ASP A 69 -36.45 1.63 -8.28
C ASP A 69 -36.64 0.83 -9.59
N ASN A 70 -35.54 0.43 -10.25
CA ASN A 70 -35.58 -0.23 -11.56
C ASN A 70 -34.82 -1.57 -11.57
N PRO A 71 -35.49 -2.71 -11.26
CA PRO A 71 -34.85 -4.03 -11.19
C PRO A 71 -34.34 -4.58 -12.55
N TYR A 72 -34.48 -3.81 -13.64
CA TYR A 72 -33.92 -4.15 -14.95
C TYR A 72 -32.57 -3.49 -15.24
N ASP A 73 -32.13 -2.56 -14.40
CA ASP A 73 -30.86 -1.85 -14.54
C ASP A 73 -29.90 -2.32 -13.43
N VAL A 74 -28.75 -2.89 -13.83
CA VAL A 74 -27.75 -3.45 -12.91
C VAL A 74 -26.38 -2.94 -13.35
N LYS A 75 -25.62 -2.38 -12.41
CA LYS A 75 -24.27 -1.86 -12.66
C LYS A 75 -23.32 -2.36 -11.58
N GLU A 76 -22.20 -2.92 -12.01
CA GLU A 76 -21.07 -3.23 -11.13
C GLU A 76 -20.34 -1.95 -10.70
N LEU A 77 -19.73 -1.94 -9.49
CA LEU A 77 -18.80 -0.87 -9.12
C LEU A 77 -17.46 -1.10 -9.81
N ILE A 78 -17.00 -0.08 -10.54
CA ILE A 78 -15.69 -0.14 -11.21
C ILE A 78 -14.55 0.07 -10.19
N PRO A 79 -13.34 -0.47 -10.44
CA PRO A 79 -12.21 -0.38 -9.51
C PRO A 79 -11.88 1.05 -9.03
N GLU A 80 -12.16 2.06 -9.85
CA GLU A 80 -11.89 3.47 -9.58
C GLU A 80 -12.58 3.96 -8.29
N PHE A 81 -13.73 3.38 -7.90
CA PHE A 81 -14.41 3.64 -6.62
C PHE A 81 -13.57 3.32 -5.37
N PHE A 82 -12.43 2.64 -5.52
CA PHE A 82 -11.54 2.24 -4.42
C PHE A 82 -10.14 2.90 -4.48
N TYR A 83 -9.75 3.54 -5.59
CA TYR A 83 -8.42 4.13 -5.74
C TYR A 83 -8.35 5.52 -6.38
N PHE A 84 -9.37 5.98 -7.10
CA PHE A 84 -9.27 7.16 -7.97
C PHE A 84 -10.36 8.19 -7.62
N PRO A 85 -10.10 9.22 -6.80
CA PRO A 85 -11.10 10.23 -6.47
C PRO A 85 -11.46 11.15 -7.65
N GLU A 86 -10.56 11.34 -8.62
CA GLU A 86 -10.70 12.37 -9.64
C GLU A 86 -11.85 12.12 -10.64
N PHE A 87 -12.38 10.89 -10.82
CA PHE A 87 -13.56 10.68 -11.68
C PHE A 87 -14.85 11.27 -11.12
N LEU A 88 -14.86 11.63 -9.83
CA LEU A 88 -15.97 12.31 -9.16
C LEU A 88 -15.91 13.83 -9.37
N GLU A 89 -14.80 14.37 -9.85
CA GLU A 89 -14.56 15.81 -10.02
C GLU A 89 -14.51 16.22 -11.50
N ASN A 90 -15.16 17.32 -11.87
CA ASN A 90 -15.15 17.85 -13.23
C ASN A 90 -13.93 18.76 -13.47
N GLN A 91 -12.72 18.22 -13.26
CA GLN A 91 -11.47 18.99 -13.28
C GLN A 91 -11.23 19.69 -14.63
N ASN A 92 -11.69 19.09 -15.73
CA ASN A 92 -11.59 19.64 -17.09
C ASN A 92 -12.72 20.64 -17.44
N GLN A 93 -13.63 20.95 -16.50
CA GLN A 93 -14.73 21.91 -16.68
C GLN A 93 -15.65 21.57 -17.88
N PHE A 94 -15.93 20.28 -18.10
CA PHE A 94 -16.82 19.84 -19.17
C PHE A 94 -18.24 20.37 -18.97
N ASN A 95 -18.89 20.79 -20.08
CA ASN A 95 -20.30 21.19 -20.06
C ASN A 95 -21.21 19.97 -20.17
N LEU A 96 -21.52 19.36 -19.02
CA LEU A 96 -22.36 18.17 -18.89
C LEU A 96 -23.88 18.46 -19.00
N GLY A 97 -24.26 19.73 -19.15
CA GLY A 97 -25.65 20.16 -19.30
C GLY A 97 -26.37 20.46 -17.99
N ARG A 98 -27.70 20.54 -18.04
CA ARG A 98 -28.57 20.86 -16.90
C ARG A 98 -29.68 19.83 -16.74
N LEU A 99 -29.97 19.46 -15.50
CA LEU A 99 -31.08 18.56 -15.17
C LEU A 99 -32.42 19.17 -15.61
N GLN A 100 -33.33 18.35 -16.14
CA GLN A 100 -34.58 18.82 -16.71
C GLN A 100 -35.53 19.40 -15.66
N VAL A 101 -35.58 18.79 -14.47
CA VAL A 101 -36.50 19.18 -13.39
C VAL A 101 -35.91 20.32 -12.55
N SER A 102 -34.76 20.11 -11.90
CA SER A 102 -34.18 21.12 -10.99
C SER A 102 -33.50 22.30 -11.69
N LYS A 103 -33.19 22.18 -13.00
CA LYS A 103 -32.39 23.14 -13.80
C LYS A 103 -30.96 23.38 -13.31
N GLU A 104 -30.52 22.61 -12.31
CA GLU A 104 -29.15 22.63 -11.79
C GLU A 104 -28.16 22.19 -12.87
N LEU A 105 -26.97 22.78 -12.82
CA LEU A 105 -25.87 22.44 -13.73
C LEU A 105 -25.21 21.14 -13.24
N VAL A 106 -25.04 20.17 -14.14
CA VAL A 106 -24.24 18.99 -13.82
C VAL A 106 -22.77 19.38 -13.85
N ASN A 107 -22.09 19.26 -12.71
CA ASN A 107 -20.65 19.49 -12.57
C ASN A 107 -20.00 18.26 -11.92
N ASP A 108 -19.42 18.41 -10.74
CA ASP A 108 -18.91 17.32 -9.91
C ASP A 108 -20.04 16.35 -9.52
N THR A 109 -19.68 15.10 -9.23
CA THR A 109 -20.63 14.09 -8.77
C THR A 109 -21.08 14.40 -7.35
N ILE A 110 -22.39 14.53 -7.13
CA ILE A 110 -22.97 14.76 -5.80
C ILE A 110 -22.72 13.51 -4.93
N LEU A 111 -21.91 13.66 -3.89
CA LEU A 111 -21.56 12.61 -2.94
C LEU A 111 -22.61 12.47 -1.82
N PRO A 112 -22.66 11.33 -1.10
CA PRO A 112 -23.50 11.17 0.08
C PRO A 112 -23.08 12.12 1.22
N LYS A 113 -24.02 12.52 2.08
CA LYS A 113 -23.80 13.51 3.17
C LYS A 113 -22.69 13.16 4.15
N TRP A 114 -22.33 11.88 4.29
CA TRP A 114 -21.26 11.41 5.17
C TRP A 114 -19.85 11.58 4.57
N ALA A 115 -19.74 11.85 3.27
CA ALA A 115 -18.48 12.11 2.58
C ALA A 115 -18.17 13.60 2.56
N LYS A 116 -16.97 13.98 3.03
CA LYS A 116 -16.50 15.38 3.06
C LYS A 116 -15.89 15.83 1.73
N SER A 117 -15.30 14.91 0.98
CA SER A 117 -14.69 15.12 -0.33
C SER A 117 -14.66 13.82 -1.13
N ALA A 118 -14.22 13.89 -2.39
CA ALA A 118 -14.00 12.71 -3.22
C ALA A 118 -12.95 11.76 -2.61
N GLU A 119 -11.87 12.31 -2.05
CA GLU A 119 -10.83 11.52 -1.36
C GLU A 119 -11.39 10.79 -0.14
N ASP A 120 -12.15 11.49 0.72
CA ASP A 120 -12.78 10.89 1.90
C ASP A 120 -13.83 9.82 1.52
N PHE A 121 -14.53 10.00 0.39
CA PHE A 121 -15.42 8.99 -0.17
C PHE A 121 -14.68 7.71 -0.60
N ILE A 122 -13.62 7.85 -1.40
CA ILE A 122 -12.79 6.72 -1.87
C ILE A 122 -12.05 6.05 -0.71
N TYR A 123 -11.53 6.83 0.23
CA TYR A 123 -10.89 6.33 1.45
C TYR A 123 -11.83 5.41 2.24
N LYS A 124 -13.07 5.85 2.48
CA LYS A 124 -14.09 5.04 3.17
C LYS A 124 -14.45 3.77 2.39
N HIS A 125 -14.53 3.83 1.06
CA HIS A 125 -14.77 2.65 0.21
C HIS A 125 -13.61 1.65 0.27
N ARG A 126 -12.35 2.11 0.18
CA ARG A 126 -11.16 1.27 0.33
C ARG A 126 -11.08 0.64 1.71
N LYS A 127 -11.38 1.41 2.76
CA LYS A 127 -11.40 0.92 4.14
C LYS A 127 -12.44 -0.19 4.32
N ALA A 128 -13.64 -0.03 3.76
CA ALA A 128 -14.65 -1.07 3.72
C ALA A 128 -14.17 -2.33 2.97
N LEU A 129 -13.53 -2.18 1.80
CA LEU A 129 -12.96 -3.31 1.05
C LEU A 129 -11.89 -4.05 1.85
N SER A 130 -10.98 -3.35 2.52
CA SER A 130 -9.92 -3.98 3.35
C SER A 130 -10.50 -4.79 4.53
N LEU A 131 -11.60 -4.31 5.13
CA LEU A 131 -12.35 -5.03 6.15
C LEU A 131 -13.09 -6.25 5.55
N CYS A 132 -13.59 -6.14 4.32
CA CYS A 132 -14.22 -7.27 3.62
C CYS A 132 -13.22 -8.33 3.17
N GLU A 133 -12.04 -8.00 2.65
CA GLU A 133 -11.01 -8.99 2.29
C GLU A 133 -10.55 -9.76 3.53
N PHE A 134 -10.38 -9.07 4.65
CA PHE A 134 -10.10 -9.66 5.95
C PHE A 134 -11.19 -10.66 6.37
N LEU A 135 -12.46 -10.31 6.22
CA LEU A 135 -13.60 -11.22 6.46
C LEU A 135 -13.67 -12.38 5.43
N SER A 136 -13.40 -12.14 4.15
CA SER A 136 -13.35 -13.16 3.09
C SER A 136 -12.21 -14.16 3.30
N SER A 137 -11.08 -13.73 3.84
CA SER A 137 -9.98 -14.63 4.22
C SER A 137 -10.37 -15.60 5.35
N LEU A 138 -11.35 -15.21 6.19
CA LEU A 138 -11.90 -16.02 7.28
C LEU A 138 -13.04 -16.94 6.82
N THR A 139 -13.67 -16.69 5.66
CA THR A 139 -14.78 -17.49 5.11
C THR A 139 -14.45 -18.29 3.85
N GLY A 140 -13.28 -18.07 3.23
CA GLY A 140 -12.79 -18.87 2.09
C GLY A 140 -13.52 -18.66 0.77
N SER A 141 -14.16 -17.50 0.57
CA SER A 141 -14.97 -17.19 -0.63
C SER A 141 -14.58 -15.86 -1.28
N GLN A 142 -14.51 -15.84 -2.61
CA GLN A 142 -14.43 -14.61 -3.40
C GLN A 142 -15.82 -13.94 -3.42
N LEU A 143 -15.89 -12.67 -3.03
CA LEU A 143 -17.10 -11.85 -3.06
C LEU A 143 -16.99 -10.79 -4.17
N PRO A 144 -17.84 -10.82 -5.21
CA PRO A 144 -18.01 -9.70 -6.12
C PRO A 144 -18.94 -8.63 -5.50
N PHE A 145 -18.54 -7.36 -5.55
CA PHE A 145 -19.34 -6.23 -5.08
C PHE A 145 -20.26 -5.71 -6.21
N VAL A 146 -21.49 -6.19 -6.24
CA VAL A 146 -22.51 -5.80 -7.23
C VAL A 146 -23.59 -4.96 -6.57
N MET A 147 -23.96 -3.83 -7.16
CA MET A 147 -25.12 -3.05 -6.72
C MET A 147 -26.39 -3.62 -7.36
N TYR A 148 -27.30 -4.15 -6.54
CA TYR A 148 -28.53 -4.80 -6.99
C TYR A 148 -29.77 -3.99 -6.67
N GLY A 149 -30.62 -3.74 -7.67
CA GLY A 149 -31.91 -3.09 -7.51
C GLY A 149 -33.08 -4.07 -7.30
N GLY A 150 -33.90 -3.81 -6.28
CA GLY A 150 -35.28 -4.32 -6.19
C GLY A 150 -35.52 -5.46 -5.20
N TRP A 151 -36.50 -5.25 -4.31
CA TRP A 151 -37.04 -6.27 -3.41
C TRP A 151 -37.92 -7.28 -4.17
N GLY A 152 -37.50 -8.55 -4.17
CA GLY A 152 -38.27 -9.70 -4.65
C GLY A 152 -37.82 -10.97 -3.92
N GLN A 153 -38.73 -11.93 -3.74
CA GLN A 153 -38.39 -13.18 -3.05
C GLN A 153 -37.42 -14.02 -3.90
N TRP A 154 -36.30 -14.44 -3.31
CA TRP A 154 -35.28 -15.29 -3.93
C TRP A 154 -35.04 -16.59 -3.14
N PRO A 155 -34.55 -17.67 -3.78
CA PRO A 155 -34.26 -18.93 -3.11
C PRO A 155 -33.19 -18.79 -2.02
N SER A 156 -33.26 -19.67 -1.01
CA SER A 156 -32.54 -19.62 0.26
C SER A 156 -31.02 -19.89 0.22
N SER A 157 -30.34 -19.57 -0.89
CA SER A 157 -28.89 -19.75 -1.11
C SER A 157 -28.09 -18.46 -1.31
N THR A 158 -28.72 -17.27 -1.31
CA THR A 158 -28.05 -15.98 -1.63
C THR A 158 -28.19 -14.88 -0.56
N GLY A 159 -28.64 -15.22 0.65
CA GLY A 159 -29.02 -14.27 1.72
C GLY A 159 -27.90 -13.46 2.41
N ALA A 160 -26.78 -13.14 1.76
CA ALA A 160 -25.67 -12.41 2.39
C ALA A 160 -24.81 -11.59 1.41
N LEU A 161 -25.46 -10.78 0.56
CA LEU A 161 -24.84 -9.83 -0.38
C LEU A 161 -25.19 -8.35 -0.12
N TYR A 162 -26.14 -8.05 0.79
CA TYR A 162 -26.76 -6.72 0.87
C TYR A 162 -26.17 -5.77 1.93
N TRP A 163 -25.84 -6.28 3.12
CA TRP A 163 -25.59 -5.43 4.31
C TRP A 163 -24.50 -4.37 4.21
N GLN A 164 -23.50 -4.52 3.34
CA GLN A 164 -22.33 -3.64 3.32
C GLN A 164 -22.39 -2.56 2.23
N ALA A 165 -23.22 -2.72 1.20
CA ALA A 165 -23.54 -1.66 0.25
C ALA A 165 -24.61 -0.71 0.83
N ASP A 166 -25.66 -1.27 1.44
CA ASP A 166 -26.72 -0.50 2.11
C ASP A 166 -26.17 0.44 3.20
N LEU A 167 -25.30 -0.05 4.09
CA LEU A 167 -24.75 0.76 5.18
C LEU A 167 -23.90 1.94 4.70
N ILE A 168 -23.29 1.82 3.51
CA ILE A 168 -22.42 2.85 2.93
C ILE A 168 -23.22 3.82 2.06
N LEU A 169 -24.28 3.38 1.37
CA LEU A 169 -24.98 4.22 0.39
C LEU A 169 -26.30 4.81 0.89
N CYS A 170 -27.02 4.13 1.80
CA CYS A 170 -28.34 4.58 2.26
C CYS A 170 -28.31 5.64 3.36
N GLY A 171 -27.29 5.61 4.24
CA GLY A 171 -27.07 6.69 5.21
C GLY A 171 -28.16 6.84 6.28
N GLU A 172 -28.65 5.74 6.86
CA GLU A 172 -29.43 5.75 8.10
C GLU A 172 -28.64 5.05 9.23
N ALA A 173 -28.48 5.77 10.34
CA ALA A 173 -27.84 5.29 11.55
C ALA A 173 -28.74 5.58 12.76
N ASP A 174 -29.99 5.12 12.70
CA ASP A 174 -30.93 5.15 13.82
C ASP A 174 -31.52 3.75 14.03
N GLY A 175 -31.21 3.15 15.18
CA GLY A 175 -31.57 1.77 15.47
C GLY A 175 -32.91 1.63 16.20
N SER A 176 -33.99 1.28 15.50
CA SER A 176 -35.13 0.55 16.08
C SER A 176 -36.17 0.09 15.05
N SER A 177 -36.23 -1.20 14.75
CA SER A 177 -37.50 -1.90 14.46
C SER A 177 -37.33 -3.42 14.41
N SER A 178 -37.94 -4.12 15.37
CA SER A 178 -38.10 -5.57 15.39
C SER A 178 -39.32 -6.01 14.57
N VAL A 179 -39.19 -7.02 13.70
CA VAL A 179 -40.33 -7.80 13.19
C VAL A 179 -39.96 -9.29 13.17
N SER A 180 -40.95 -10.13 13.49
CA SER A 180 -40.88 -11.55 13.83
C SER A 180 -41.06 -12.52 12.64
N ASP A 181 -40.41 -13.68 12.71
CA ASP A 181 -40.72 -14.87 11.89
C ASP A 181 -42.12 -15.45 12.17
N PRO A 182 -42.68 -16.20 11.20
CA PRO A 182 -43.36 -17.45 11.56
C PRO A 182 -42.99 -18.67 10.68
N GLU A 183 -43.24 -19.84 11.26
CA GLU A 183 -42.84 -21.19 10.80
C GLU A 183 -43.69 -21.78 9.66
N GLY A 184 -43.19 -22.79 8.94
CA GLY A 184 -44.02 -23.71 8.14
C GLY A 184 -43.26 -24.53 7.07
N PRO A 185 -43.37 -25.89 7.03
CA PRO A 185 -42.51 -26.75 6.19
C PRO A 185 -43.18 -27.26 4.90
N TRP A 186 -42.47 -28.08 4.11
CA TRP A 186 -42.87 -29.37 3.48
C TRP A 186 -41.96 -29.75 2.29
N SER A 187 -41.84 -31.05 2.01
CA SER A 187 -40.94 -31.70 1.02
C SER A 187 -41.67 -32.87 0.33
N PRO A 188 -41.02 -33.81 -0.38
CA PRO A 188 -40.32 -33.73 -1.68
C PRO A 188 -40.84 -34.79 -2.71
N SER A 189 -40.33 -34.83 -3.95
CA SER A 189 -40.37 -36.08 -4.77
C SER A 189 -39.39 -36.11 -5.97
N TRP A 190 -38.93 -37.32 -6.31
CA TRP A 190 -38.12 -37.70 -7.49
C TRP A 190 -39.05 -38.42 -8.52
N ASP A 191 -38.67 -39.02 -9.65
CA ASP A 191 -37.36 -39.44 -10.20
C ASP A 191 -37.35 -39.35 -11.78
N PRO A 192 -36.85 -40.27 -12.67
CA PRO A 192 -36.22 -39.84 -13.93
C PRO A 192 -36.82 -40.49 -15.22
N VAL A 193 -36.15 -40.33 -16.40
CA VAL A 193 -35.87 -41.36 -17.44
C VAL A 193 -35.33 -40.74 -18.76
N SER A 194 -34.50 -41.49 -19.48
CA SER A 194 -33.97 -41.22 -20.85
C SER A 194 -33.98 -42.54 -21.67
N PRO A 195 -33.44 -42.68 -22.91
CA PRO A 195 -33.13 -41.74 -24.02
C PRO A 195 -33.72 -42.24 -25.38
N THR A 196 -33.36 -41.65 -26.55
CA THR A 196 -32.93 -42.36 -27.81
C THR A 196 -32.69 -41.41 -29.00
N SER A 197 -32.24 -41.94 -30.15
CA SER A 197 -31.48 -41.24 -31.22
C SER A 197 -32.17 -41.15 -32.60
N SER A 198 -31.73 -40.26 -33.52
CA SER A 198 -30.98 -40.66 -34.75
C SER A 198 -30.94 -39.66 -35.96
N ARG A 199 -29.71 -39.40 -36.47
CA ARG A 199 -29.20 -39.37 -37.89
C ARG A 199 -29.88 -38.63 -39.09
N ARG A 200 -29.03 -37.86 -39.81
CA ARG A 200 -28.68 -37.83 -41.28
C ARG A 200 -29.05 -36.64 -42.22
N ASN A 201 -27.99 -35.89 -42.61
CA ASN A 201 -27.39 -35.68 -43.97
C ASN A 201 -28.07 -34.94 -45.17
N LEU A 202 -27.16 -34.28 -45.95
CA LEU A 202 -27.20 -33.80 -47.37
C LEU A 202 -27.78 -32.38 -47.65
N SER A 203 -27.38 -31.60 -48.69
CA SER A 203 -26.08 -31.32 -49.37
C SER A 203 -26.22 -30.29 -50.53
N LEU A 204 -25.10 -29.61 -50.92
CA LEU A 204 -24.73 -29.06 -52.26
C LEU A 204 -25.04 -27.58 -52.70
N ASP A 205 -23.96 -26.94 -53.19
CA ASP A 205 -23.78 -26.03 -54.37
C ASP A 205 -24.42 -24.61 -54.47
N LYS A 206 -23.83 -23.58 -55.14
CA LYS A 206 -22.41 -23.23 -55.53
C LYS A 206 -22.33 -21.80 -56.16
N ASN A 207 -21.11 -21.23 -56.25
CA ASN A 207 -20.65 -20.10 -57.10
C ASN A 207 -21.07 -18.64 -56.69
N ARG A 208 -20.31 -17.55 -56.93
CA ARG A 208 -19.07 -17.30 -57.75
C ARG A 208 -18.28 -16.04 -57.27
N CYS A 209 -16.92 -16.10 -57.26
CA CYS A 209 -15.87 -15.05 -57.49
C CYS A 209 -15.99 -13.58 -56.98
N HIS A 210 -14.94 -12.80 -56.61
CA HIS A 210 -13.47 -12.95 -56.71
C HIS A 210 -12.68 -12.05 -55.70
N THR A 211 -11.62 -12.60 -55.08
CA THR A 211 -10.33 -11.98 -54.61
C THR A 211 -10.24 -10.67 -53.80
N LYS A 212 -9.74 -10.75 -52.56
CA LYS A 212 -8.33 -10.39 -52.16
C LYS A 212 -8.01 -10.72 -50.68
N TYR A 213 -6.72 -10.88 -50.38
CA TYR A 213 -6.06 -11.12 -49.07
C TYR A 213 -6.29 -12.46 -48.34
N GLN A 214 -5.20 -12.98 -47.74
CA GLN A 214 -5.13 -14.28 -47.05
C GLN A 214 -5.38 -14.14 -45.52
N PRO A 215 -6.24 -14.96 -44.91
CA PRO A 215 -6.37 -15.09 -43.45
C PRO A 215 -5.87 -16.45 -42.91
N HIS A 216 -5.64 -16.52 -41.59
CA HIS A 216 -5.29 -17.75 -40.86
C HIS A 216 -6.43 -18.78 -40.83
N THR A 217 -6.06 -20.07 -40.73
CA THR A 217 -6.92 -21.23 -41.00
C THR A 217 -7.91 -21.56 -39.88
N ILE A 218 -9.11 -22.01 -40.26
CA ILE A 218 -10.29 -22.20 -39.37
C ILE A 218 -10.13 -23.33 -38.33
N HIS A 219 -9.19 -24.27 -38.51
CA HIS A 219 -9.06 -25.44 -37.63
C HIS A 219 -8.65 -25.15 -36.17
N GLN A 220 -8.12 -23.96 -35.84
CA GLN A 220 -7.81 -23.62 -34.45
C GLN A 220 -9.00 -23.07 -33.64
N LYS A 221 -10.13 -22.69 -34.27
CA LYS A 221 -11.27 -22.09 -33.54
C LYS A 221 -12.27 -23.08 -32.95
N GLN A 222 -12.27 -24.35 -33.38
CA GLN A 222 -13.21 -25.35 -32.86
C GLN A 222 -12.72 -26.01 -31.56
N ASP A 223 -11.40 -26.24 -31.43
CA ASP A 223 -10.80 -26.83 -30.22
C ASP A 223 -10.85 -25.91 -28.97
N ASP A 224 -10.95 -24.59 -29.18
CA ASP A 224 -11.11 -23.61 -28.09
C ASP A 224 -12.58 -23.49 -27.64
N GLN A 225 -13.55 -23.61 -28.55
CA GLN A 225 -14.98 -23.63 -28.18
C GLN A 225 -15.36 -24.90 -27.40
N GLN A 226 -14.83 -26.07 -27.78
CA GLN A 226 -15.10 -27.31 -27.02
C GLN A 226 -14.45 -27.30 -25.63
N ARG A 227 -13.23 -26.76 -25.48
CA ARG A 227 -12.60 -26.60 -24.16
C ARG A 227 -13.30 -25.58 -23.26
N GLY A 228 -13.93 -24.55 -23.81
CA GLY A 228 -14.78 -23.63 -23.06
C GLY A 228 -15.98 -24.33 -22.41
N HIS A 229 -16.72 -25.13 -23.19
CA HIS A 229 -17.92 -25.82 -22.70
C HIS A 229 -17.62 -26.90 -21.63
N GLU A 230 -16.55 -27.68 -21.77
CA GLU A 230 -16.15 -28.66 -20.73
C GLU A 230 -15.74 -27.99 -19.40
N HIS A 231 -15.11 -26.80 -19.46
CA HIS A 231 -14.77 -26.04 -18.26
C HIS A 231 -15.97 -25.40 -17.57
N GLN A 232 -17.04 -25.13 -18.32
CA GLN A 232 -18.28 -24.53 -17.82
C GLN A 232 -19.14 -25.59 -17.12
N GLN A 233 -19.34 -26.77 -17.73
CA GLN A 233 -20.07 -27.89 -17.11
C GLN A 233 -19.39 -28.42 -15.84
N ARG A 234 -18.05 -28.46 -15.76
CA ARG A 234 -17.32 -28.88 -14.55
C ARG A 234 -17.48 -27.94 -13.34
N ARG A 235 -18.11 -26.77 -13.48
CA ARG A 235 -18.37 -25.85 -12.37
C ARG A 235 -19.77 -25.99 -11.76
N GLU A 236 -20.73 -26.56 -12.48
CA GLU A 236 -22.12 -26.69 -12.02
C GLU A 236 -22.29 -27.88 -11.04
N ASP A 237 -21.49 -28.94 -11.17
CA ASP A 237 -21.51 -30.14 -10.30
C ASP A 237 -20.94 -29.95 -8.87
N ARG A 238 -20.73 -28.71 -8.40
CA ARG A 238 -20.15 -28.42 -7.06
C ARG A 238 -21.01 -27.57 -6.13
N THR A 239 -22.27 -27.33 -6.45
CA THR A 239 -23.20 -26.54 -5.61
C THR A 239 -24.14 -27.40 -4.76
N GLY A 240 -23.62 -28.50 -4.19
CA GLY A 240 -24.41 -29.46 -3.39
C GLY A 240 -24.22 -29.36 -1.87
N GLU A 241 -23.17 -28.69 -1.38
CA GLU A 241 -22.92 -28.54 0.06
C GLU A 241 -23.32 -27.12 0.52
N PRO A 242 -24.12 -26.97 1.60
CA PRO A 242 -24.47 -25.66 2.13
C PRO A 242 -23.21 -24.98 2.67
N HIS A 243 -23.00 -23.71 2.28
CA HIS A 243 -21.89 -22.92 2.81
C HIS A 243 -21.93 -22.89 4.35
N PRO A 244 -20.77 -23.00 5.03
CA PRO A 244 -20.73 -22.94 6.49
C PRO A 244 -21.29 -21.59 6.97
N PRO A 245 -22.01 -21.56 8.12
CA PRO A 245 -22.62 -20.35 8.63
C PRO A 245 -21.55 -19.27 8.84
N ARG A 246 -21.85 -18.05 8.36
CA ARG A 246 -20.94 -16.90 8.46
C ARG A 246 -20.83 -16.46 9.93
N LEU A 247 -19.60 -16.16 10.35
CA LEU A 247 -19.31 -15.61 11.67
C LEU A 247 -19.70 -14.13 11.71
N SER A 248 -20.16 -13.65 12.87
CA SER A 248 -20.29 -12.22 13.13
C SER A 248 -18.90 -11.54 13.18
N ALA A 249 -18.86 -10.21 13.05
CA ALA A 249 -17.60 -9.46 13.11
C ALA A 249 -16.85 -9.66 14.45
N GLU A 250 -17.59 -9.75 15.56
CA GLU A 250 -17.03 -9.99 16.89
C GLU A 250 -16.46 -11.41 17.02
N GLU A 251 -17.17 -12.42 16.51
CA GLU A 251 -16.68 -13.81 16.48
C GLU A 251 -15.50 -14.00 15.51
N ALA A 252 -15.46 -13.27 14.40
CA ALA A 252 -14.34 -13.24 13.47
C ALA A 252 -13.06 -12.73 14.16
N ILE A 253 -13.15 -11.63 14.91
CA ILE A 253 -12.07 -11.06 15.71
C ILE A 253 -11.65 -12.03 16.84
N GLN A 254 -12.59 -12.64 17.57
CA GLN A 254 -12.26 -13.64 18.59
C GLN A 254 -11.68 -14.94 18.02
N LYS A 255 -12.07 -15.36 16.81
CA LYS A 255 -11.49 -16.52 16.15
C LYS A 255 -10.06 -16.22 15.69
N GLN A 256 -9.78 -14.99 15.29
CA GLN A 256 -8.44 -14.52 15.00
C GLN A 256 -7.55 -14.48 16.26
N SER A 257 -8.08 -14.05 17.41
CA SER A 257 -7.33 -14.15 18.70
C SER A 257 -7.05 -15.60 19.12
N LYS A 258 -7.87 -16.57 18.67
CA LYS A 258 -7.63 -18.02 18.81
C LYS A 258 -6.71 -18.62 17.74
N THR A 259 -6.31 -17.84 16.73
CA THR A 259 -5.34 -18.28 15.70
C THR A 259 -3.96 -17.78 16.09
N ASP A 260 -3.33 -18.48 17.02
CA ASP A 260 -2.26 -18.00 17.94
C ASP A 260 -0.86 -17.75 17.30
N THR A 261 -0.83 -17.07 16.13
CA THR A 261 0.34 -17.07 15.24
C THR A 261 0.68 -15.74 14.57
N SER A 262 -0.23 -14.76 14.54
CA SER A 262 0.04 -13.42 13.98
C SER A 262 0.69 -12.51 15.01
N ALA A 263 1.68 -11.72 14.58
CA ALA A 263 2.20 -10.59 15.32
C ALA A 263 1.08 -9.57 15.63
N LEU A 264 1.13 -8.93 16.80
CA LEU A 264 0.23 -7.80 17.09
C LEU A 264 0.61 -6.61 16.22
N ASN A 265 -0.39 -5.93 15.66
CA ASN A 265 -0.20 -4.68 14.92
C ASN A 265 -0.19 -3.51 15.91
N LEU A 266 0.95 -2.83 16.03
CA LEU A 266 1.16 -1.75 16.99
C LEU A 266 0.18 -0.58 16.78
N PHE A 267 -0.23 -0.34 15.53
CA PHE A 267 -1.14 0.76 15.19
C PHE A 267 -2.60 0.51 15.61
N GLN A 268 -2.96 -0.73 15.91
CA GLN A 268 -4.27 -1.06 16.50
C GLN A 268 -4.30 -0.86 18.01
N HIS A 269 -3.13 -0.79 18.67
CA HIS A 269 -2.95 -0.76 20.11
C HIS A 269 -2.06 0.42 20.56
N LEU A 270 -2.18 1.57 19.89
CA LEU A 270 -1.35 2.76 20.14
C LEU A 270 -1.33 3.26 21.62
N PRO A 271 -2.40 3.15 22.43
CA PRO A 271 -2.37 3.52 23.85
C PRO A 271 -1.51 2.60 24.73
N GLU A 272 -1.19 1.39 24.25
CA GLU A 272 -0.49 0.33 25.00
C GLU A 272 1.00 0.24 24.65
N LEU A 273 1.53 1.19 23.87
CA LEU A 273 2.93 1.20 23.44
C LEU A 273 3.88 1.28 24.63
N LYS A 274 4.86 0.37 24.65
CA LYS A 274 6.00 0.40 25.57
C LYS A 274 7.29 0.55 24.79
N SER A 275 8.24 1.24 25.40
CA SER A 275 9.60 1.47 24.88
C SER A 275 10.61 0.68 25.70
N PHE A 276 11.54 0.00 25.02
CA PHE A 276 12.65 -0.76 25.59
C PHE A 276 13.93 -0.28 24.94
N PHE A 277 15.06 -0.24 25.66
CA PHE A 277 16.34 0.13 25.06
C PHE A 277 17.35 -1.03 25.05
N ILE A 278 18.22 -1.02 24.05
CA ILE A 278 19.27 -2.02 23.85
C ILE A 278 20.63 -1.32 23.92
N GLU A 279 21.49 -1.77 24.83
CA GLU A 279 22.82 -1.20 25.07
C GLU A 279 23.95 -1.96 24.34
N GLY A 280 25.08 -1.28 24.17
CA GLY A 280 26.29 -1.86 23.63
C GLY A 280 26.28 -2.07 22.12
N ILE A 281 25.32 -1.49 21.39
CA ILE A 281 25.40 -1.41 19.92
C ILE A 281 26.46 -0.37 19.54
N SER A 282 26.40 0.83 20.10
CA SER A 282 27.27 1.93 19.70
C SER A 282 27.51 2.92 20.87
N ASP A 283 27.93 2.42 22.03
CA ASP A 283 27.95 3.20 23.28
C ASP A 283 28.67 4.56 23.14
N GLY A 284 27.91 5.65 23.23
CA GLY A 284 28.41 7.02 23.11
C GLY A 284 28.70 7.51 21.69
N ILE A 285 28.23 6.80 20.66
CA ILE A 285 28.40 7.16 19.23
C ILE A 285 27.05 7.05 18.52
N PRO A 286 26.54 8.10 17.84
CA PRO A 286 25.18 8.11 17.29
C PRO A 286 24.84 6.93 16.37
N LEU A 287 23.61 6.41 16.51
CA LEU A 287 23.09 5.30 15.71
C LEU A 287 22.31 5.83 14.50
N LEU A 288 23.00 5.95 13.36
CA LEU A 288 22.50 6.56 12.12
C LEU A 288 21.47 5.72 11.35
N LYS A 289 21.49 4.39 11.50
CA LYS A 289 20.51 3.50 10.85
C LYS A 289 20.23 2.27 11.71
N ALA A 290 18.96 1.90 11.81
CA ALA A 290 18.49 0.61 12.28
C ALA A 290 17.33 0.15 11.37
N ILE A 291 17.42 -1.03 10.78
CA ILE A 291 16.41 -1.55 9.85
C ILE A 291 16.31 -3.07 9.88
N VAL A 292 15.09 -3.59 9.76
CA VAL A 292 14.80 -5.02 9.50
C VAL A 292 14.26 -5.12 8.07
N PRO A 293 15.07 -5.56 7.09
CA PRO A 293 14.63 -5.68 5.69
C PRO A 293 13.46 -6.66 5.51
N LYS A 294 12.53 -6.32 4.60
CA LYS A 294 11.19 -6.94 4.53
C LYS A 294 11.15 -8.34 3.91
N ASN A 295 12.06 -8.66 2.97
CA ASN A 295 12.01 -9.89 2.16
C ASN A 295 13.25 -10.77 2.35
N GLN A 296 13.47 -11.17 3.60
CA GLN A 296 14.55 -12.10 3.95
C GLN A 296 14.12 -13.55 3.66
N SER A 297 14.95 -14.27 2.91
CA SER A 297 14.67 -15.64 2.48
C SER A 297 14.75 -16.62 3.66
N ARG A 298 13.60 -17.10 4.16
CA ARG A 298 13.53 -18.17 5.16
C ARG A 298 13.61 -19.54 4.48
N SER A 299 14.30 -20.50 5.08
CA SER A 299 14.17 -21.91 4.69
C SER A 299 12.89 -22.49 5.29
N PHE A 300 12.13 -23.25 4.52
CA PHE A 300 10.82 -23.81 4.95
C PHE A 300 10.91 -24.62 6.26
N MET A 301 12.08 -25.21 6.55
CA MET A 301 12.36 -26.00 7.75
C MET A 301 12.65 -25.16 9.02
N SER A 302 12.64 -23.82 8.96
CA SER A 302 13.07 -22.93 10.06
C SER A 302 12.06 -21.85 10.45
N GLN A 303 10.80 -22.23 10.65
CA GLN A 303 9.84 -21.37 11.36
C GLN A 303 10.40 -20.99 12.74
N GLY A 304 10.55 -19.69 13.01
CA GLY A 304 11.17 -19.17 14.24
C GLY A 304 12.68 -18.86 14.14
N SER A 305 13.28 -18.91 12.95
CA SER A 305 14.64 -18.38 12.76
C SER A 305 14.66 -16.83 12.82
N PRO A 306 15.67 -16.22 13.47
CA PRO A 306 15.79 -14.77 13.56
C PRO A 306 16.06 -14.14 12.20
N GLU A 307 15.34 -13.05 11.91
CA GLU A 307 15.63 -12.16 10.80
C GLU A 307 16.87 -11.30 11.12
N LEU A 308 17.52 -10.74 10.12
CA LEU A 308 18.63 -9.82 10.30
C LEU A 308 18.09 -8.40 10.52
N LEU A 309 18.56 -7.79 11.60
CA LEU A 309 18.46 -6.35 11.88
C LEU A 309 19.83 -5.74 11.63
N VAL A 310 19.90 -4.81 10.68
CA VAL A 310 21.13 -4.12 10.30
C VAL A 310 21.20 -2.78 11.01
N THR A 311 22.36 -2.50 11.62
CA THR A 311 22.67 -1.23 12.29
C THR A 311 23.87 -0.57 11.64
N VAL A 312 23.87 0.77 11.56
CA VAL A 312 25.01 1.58 11.14
C VAL A 312 25.16 2.75 12.11
N SER A 313 26.35 2.92 12.68
CA SER A 313 26.70 4.01 13.60
C SER A 313 27.53 5.10 12.92
N MET A 314 27.70 6.25 13.59
CA MET A 314 28.41 7.43 13.07
C MET A 314 29.93 7.21 12.86
N ASN A 315 30.53 6.23 13.53
CA ASN A 315 31.88 5.75 13.21
C ASN A 315 31.90 4.66 12.10
N TYR A 316 30.81 4.52 11.36
CA TYR A 316 30.61 3.63 10.22
C TYR A 316 30.76 2.14 10.52
N VAL A 317 30.55 1.74 11.77
CA VAL A 317 30.52 0.34 12.20
C VAL A 317 29.16 -0.26 11.89
N ILE A 318 29.18 -1.48 11.36
CA ILE A 318 28.00 -2.17 10.83
C ILE A 318 27.72 -3.45 11.61
N GLY A 319 26.60 -3.48 12.33
CA GLY A 319 26.10 -4.67 13.03
C GLY A 319 25.05 -5.43 12.24
N THR A 320 25.14 -6.76 12.23
CA THR A 320 24.15 -7.68 11.65
C THR A 320 23.57 -8.54 12.77
N HIS A 321 22.61 -7.97 13.49
CA HIS A 321 21.98 -8.57 14.67
C HIS A 321 20.87 -9.53 14.25
N GLY A 322 20.52 -10.49 15.10
CA GLY A 322 19.31 -11.29 14.92
C GLY A 322 18.11 -10.64 15.59
N TRP A 323 16.95 -10.75 14.97
CA TRP A 323 15.70 -10.12 15.37
C TRP A 323 14.53 -11.09 15.23
N LEU A 324 13.72 -11.20 16.26
CA LEU A 324 12.47 -11.94 16.27
C LEU A 324 11.39 -11.04 16.88
N PRO A 325 10.34 -10.65 16.12
CA PRO A 325 9.25 -9.83 16.65
C PRO A 325 8.59 -10.47 17.87
N TYR A 326 8.35 -11.78 17.85
CA TYR A 326 7.85 -12.55 18.99
C TYR A 326 8.42 -13.96 18.95
N ASP A 327 8.76 -14.54 20.11
CA ASP A 327 9.14 -15.95 20.25
C ASP A 327 8.01 -16.69 20.99
N ARG A 328 7.55 -17.82 20.45
CA ARG A 328 6.50 -18.63 21.11
C ARG A 328 6.98 -19.30 22.40
N ASN A 329 8.30 -19.37 22.61
CA ASN A 329 8.93 -20.06 23.74
C ASN A 329 9.34 -19.11 24.87
N ILE A 330 9.25 -17.79 24.67
CA ILE A 330 9.71 -16.76 25.61
C ILE A 330 8.64 -15.68 25.72
N SER A 331 8.18 -15.39 26.94
CA SER A 331 7.16 -14.37 27.21
C SER A 331 7.73 -12.94 27.19
N ASN A 332 8.35 -12.55 26.08
CA ASN A 332 8.97 -11.25 25.87
C ASN A 332 8.32 -10.47 24.72
N TYR A 333 8.46 -9.14 24.74
CA TYR A 333 7.94 -8.25 23.69
C TYR A 333 8.62 -8.50 22.34
N PHE A 334 9.90 -8.86 22.34
CA PHE A 334 10.71 -9.28 21.18
C PHE A 334 11.94 -10.06 21.67
N THR A 335 12.67 -10.71 20.76
CA THR A 335 13.99 -11.30 21.03
C THR A 335 15.05 -10.66 20.13
N PHE A 336 16.07 -10.07 20.74
CA PHE A 336 17.21 -9.44 20.06
C PHE A 336 18.51 -10.22 20.31
N ILE A 337 19.22 -10.52 19.24
CA ILE A 337 20.48 -11.28 19.23
C ILE A 337 21.60 -10.34 18.79
N LYS A 338 22.31 -9.79 19.78
CA LYS A 338 23.41 -8.86 19.53
C LYS A 338 24.55 -9.51 18.74
N ASP A 339 25.00 -8.83 17.69
CA ASP A 339 26.20 -9.15 16.95
C ASP A 339 27.46 -8.77 17.76
N GLN A 340 28.27 -9.77 18.10
CA GLN A 340 29.50 -9.59 18.89
C GLN A 340 30.61 -8.86 18.11
N THR A 341 30.56 -8.83 16.78
CA THR A 341 31.57 -8.16 15.95
C THR A 341 31.58 -6.64 16.16
N VAL A 342 30.42 -6.05 16.48
CA VAL A 342 30.24 -4.62 16.71
C VAL A 342 31.07 -4.14 17.91
N THR A 343 31.11 -4.93 18.99
CA THR A 343 31.87 -4.64 20.21
C THR A 343 33.33 -5.09 20.18
N ASN A 344 33.76 -5.88 19.19
CA ASN A 344 35.10 -6.46 19.15
C ASN A 344 35.93 -5.83 18.00
N PRO A 345 36.86 -4.90 18.30
CA PRO A 345 37.60 -4.13 17.29
C PRO A 345 38.39 -4.98 16.29
N LYS A 346 38.76 -6.22 16.64
CA LYS A 346 39.50 -7.14 15.74
C LYS A 346 38.62 -7.79 14.68
N THR A 347 37.30 -7.80 14.88
CA THR A 347 36.31 -8.45 14.00
C THR A 347 35.27 -7.47 13.47
N GLN A 348 35.38 -6.20 13.87
CA GLN A 348 34.46 -5.14 13.54
C GLN A 348 34.42 -4.91 12.03
N ARG A 349 33.21 -4.85 11.47
CA ARG A 349 33.00 -4.47 10.06
C ARG A 349 32.73 -2.97 10.03
N SER A 350 33.64 -2.23 9.41
CA SER A 350 33.54 -0.79 9.22
C SER A 350 33.65 -0.42 7.74
N MET A 351 33.08 0.72 7.36
CA MET A 351 33.45 1.40 6.12
C MET A 351 34.61 2.33 6.39
N ASN A 352 35.69 2.16 5.61
CA ASN A 352 36.93 2.94 5.77
C ASN A 352 37.06 4.03 4.69
N SER A 353 35.96 4.36 4.01
CA SER A 353 35.90 5.42 2.99
C SER A 353 35.61 6.77 3.65
N PRO A 354 36.30 7.87 3.28
CA PRO A 354 36.00 9.19 3.83
C PRO A 354 34.67 9.74 3.28
N PHE A 355 33.86 10.33 4.16
CA PHE A 355 32.72 11.14 3.75
C PHE A 355 33.18 12.55 3.34
N ALA A 356 32.39 13.22 2.51
CA ALA A 356 32.69 14.56 2.04
C ALA A 356 32.69 15.58 3.20
N PRO A 357 33.68 16.48 3.29
CA PRO A 357 33.73 17.49 4.35
C PRO A 357 32.56 18.47 4.22
N GLY A 358 31.87 18.75 5.33
CA GLY A 358 30.71 19.64 5.36
C GLY A 358 29.39 19.02 4.88
N LEU A 359 29.36 17.72 4.60
CA LEU A 359 28.11 16.96 4.44
C LEU A 359 27.58 16.53 5.81
N GLU A 360 26.29 16.75 6.08
CA GLU A 360 25.62 16.17 7.24
C GLU A 360 25.31 14.69 6.97
N VAL A 361 25.83 13.80 7.82
CA VAL A 361 25.69 12.35 7.65
C VAL A 361 24.36 11.88 8.25
N THR A 362 23.35 11.68 7.40
CA THR A 362 21.98 11.29 7.82
C THR A 362 21.64 9.84 7.49
N SER A 363 20.53 9.33 8.04
CA SER A 363 20.01 7.97 7.76
C SER A 363 19.76 7.71 6.26
N LYS A 364 19.57 8.75 5.44
CA LYS A 364 19.30 8.67 3.99
C LYS A 364 20.52 8.24 3.17
N LEU A 365 21.74 8.37 3.71
CA LEU A 365 22.95 7.93 3.04
C LEU A 365 23.14 6.41 3.09
N PHE A 366 22.31 5.68 3.84
CA PHE A 366 22.44 4.25 4.11
C PHE A 366 21.16 3.49 3.74
N VAL A 367 21.23 2.66 2.70
CA VAL A 367 20.11 1.82 2.24
C VAL A 367 20.54 0.36 2.25
N VAL A 368 19.75 -0.49 2.89
CA VAL A 368 20.02 -1.94 3.01
C VAL A 368 19.17 -2.69 1.98
N SER A 369 19.73 -3.71 1.33
CA SER A 369 18.97 -4.57 0.41
C SER A 369 17.87 -5.35 1.16
N HIS A 370 16.80 -5.69 0.43
CA HIS A 370 15.61 -6.36 0.99
C HIS A 370 15.88 -7.70 1.67
N ASP A 371 16.99 -8.35 1.34
CA ASP A 371 17.44 -9.62 1.88
C ASP A 371 18.52 -9.49 2.97
N ALA A 372 18.84 -8.26 3.38
CA ALA A 372 19.88 -7.92 4.37
C ALA A 372 21.31 -8.36 4.02
N LYS A 373 21.64 -8.62 2.74
CA LYS A 373 23.00 -9.02 2.33
C LYS A 373 23.89 -7.89 1.81
N LEU A 374 23.31 -6.78 1.31
CA LEU A 374 24.04 -5.62 0.82
C LEU A 374 23.67 -4.34 1.58
N LEU A 375 24.65 -3.45 1.71
CA LEU A 375 24.49 -2.07 2.15
C LEU A 375 24.97 -1.14 1.02
N PHE A 376 24.10 -0.27 0.56
CA PHE A 376 24.40 0.82 -0.37
C PHE A 376 24.68 2.10 0.42
N THR A 377 25.79 2.77 0.12
CA THR A 377 26.16 4.03 0.78
C THR A 377 26.53 5.14 -0.17
N ALA A 378 26.16 6.36 0.22
CA ALA A 378 26.42 7.63 -0.47
C ALA A 378 27.15 8.61 0.46
N GLY A 379 27.44 9.82 0.00
CA GLY A 379 28.08 10.89 0.78
C GLY A 379 29.61 10.84 0.80
N HIS A 380 30.22 9.96 0.00
CA HIS A 380 31.67 9.83 -0.14
C HIS A 380 32.27 11.02 -0.89
N TRP A 381 33.50 11.41 -0.54
CA TRP A 381 34.23 12.54 -1.16
C TRP A 381 34.53 12.36 -2.66
N ASP A 382 34.47 11.13 -3.16
CA ASP A 382 34.75 10.73 -4.55
C ASP A 382 33.49 10.65 -5.42
N ASN A 383 32.36 11.14 -4.91
CA ASN A 383 31.03 11.09 -5.52
C ASN A 383 30.54 9.67 -5.83
N SER A 384 31.14 8.64 -5.22
CA SER A 384 30.77 7.24 -5.45
C SER A 384 29.52 6.83 -4.68
N ILE A 385 28.73 5.93 -5.29
CA ILE A 385 27.82 5.04 -4.55
C ILE A 385 28.57 3.73 -4.32
N GLN A 386 28.78 3.38 -3.05
CA GLN A 386 29.53 2.20 -2.65
C GLN A 386 28.60 1.07 -2.23
N VAL A 387 28.92 -0.16 -2.66
CA VAL A 387 28.13 -1.36 -2.35
C VAL A 387 28.94 -2.28 -1.45
N MET A 388 28.54 -2.49 -0.21
CA MET A 388 29.19 -3.39 0.73
C MET A 388 28.40 -4.70 0.90
N SER A 389 29.13 -5.82 0.89
CA SER A 389 28.63 -7.12 1.35
C SER A 389 28.57 -7.15 2.87
N LEU A 390 27.37 -7.25 3.43
CA LEU A 390 27.14 -7.40 4.87
C LEU A 390 27.64 -8.76 5.39
N THR A 391 27.51 -9.81 4.57
CA THR A 391 27.97 -11.17 4.91
C THR A 391 29.49 -11.31 4.91
N ARG A 392 30.21 -10.56 4.05
CA ARG A 392 31.69 -10.62 3.94
C ARG A 392 32.41 -9.46 4.61
N GLY A 393 31.70 -8.39 5.01
CA GLY A 393 32.28 -7.17 5.56
C GLY A 393 33.24 -6.44 4.59
N LYS A 394 32.95 -6.47 3.28
CA LYS A 394 33.83 -5.91 2.23
C LYS A 394 33.03 -5.18 1.16
N ILE A 395 33.62 -4.09 0.66
CA ILE A 395 33.10 -3.36 -0.51
C ILE A 395 33.23 -4.26 -1.75
N ILE A 396 32.17 -4.34 -2.53
CA ILE A 396 32.04 -5.11 -3.79
C ILE A 396 32.26 -4.19 -5.00
N SER A 397 31.72 -2.97 -4.94
CA SER A 397 31.62 -2.07 -6.08
C SER A 397 31.63 -0.60 -5.64
N HIS A 398 32.24 0.25 -6.47
CA HIS A 398 32.17 1.71 -6.40
C HIS A 398 31.59 2.20 -7.74
N ASN A 399 30.52 2.99 -7.69
CA ASN A 399 29.86 3.53 -8.88
C ASN A 399 29.96 5.05 -8.88
N ILE A 400 30.92 5.59 -9.64
CA ILE A 400 31.14 7.03 -9.82
C ILE A 400 30.47 7.44 -11.13
N ARG A 401 29.37 8.19 -11.04
CA ARG A 401 28.59 8.71 -12.19
C ARG A 401 28.01 10.10 -11.95
N HIS A 402 27.63 10.40 -10.71
CA HIS A 402 27.31 11.75 -10.30
C HIS A 402 28.55 12.66 -10.41
N MET A 403 28.30 13.93 -10.74
CA MET A 403 29.35 14.94 -10.92
C MET A 403 29.74 15.63 -9.60
N ASP A 404 28.87 15.55 -8.58
CA ASP A 404 29.07 16.06 -7.23
C ASP A 404 28.50 15.06 -6.20
N ILE A 405 28.66 15.36 -4.92
CA ILE A 405 28.40 14.50 -3.77
C ILE A 405 26.97 13.97 -3.80
N VAL A 406 26.82 12.65 -3.67
CA VAL A 406 25.53 11.98 -3.54
C VAL A 406 25.00 12.19 -2.12
N THR A 407 23.87 12.89 -1.99
CA THR A 407 23.31 13.42 -0.74
C THR A 407 22.24 12.54 -0.12
N CYS A 408 21.57 11.70 -0.91
CA CYS A 408 20.49 10.83 -0.45
C CYS A 408 20.29 9.59 -1.34
N LEU A 409 19.82 8.49 -0.74
CA LEU A 409 19.48 7.24 -1.40
C LEU A 409 18.09 6.74 -0.94
N ALA A 410 17.37 6.04 -1.82
CA ALA A 410 16.21 5.23 -1.45
C ALA A 410 16.12 3.96 -2.33
N THR A 411 15.48 2.90 -1.81
CA THR A 411 15.16 1.68 -2.57
C THR A 411 13.66 1.57 -2.78
N ASP A 412 13.26 0.93 -3.87
CA ASP A 412 11.89 0.48 -4.11
C ASP A 412 11.45 -0.58 -3.09
N TYR A 413 10.16 -0.92 -3.07
CA TYR A 413 9.65 -1.99 -2.21
C TYR A 413 9.92 -3.39 -2.78
N CYS A 414 10.05 -3.54 -4.10
CA CYS A 414 10.40 -4.81 -4.73
C CYS A 414 11.88 -5.23 -4.58
N GLY A 415 12.80 -4.30 -4.32
CA GLY A 415 14.25 -4.56 -4.27
C GLY A 415 14.90 -4.72 -5.65
N ILE A 416 14.36 -4.04 -6.66
CA ILE A 416 14.82 -4.08 -8.04
C ILE A 416 15.57 -2.78 -8.40
N HIS A 417 15.15 -1.64 -7.82
CA HIS A 417 15.68 -0.33 -8.15
C HIS A 417 16.11 0.47 -6.91
N LEU A 418 17.27 1.13 -7.04
CA LEU A 418 17.77 2.14 -6.12
C LEU A 418 17.69 3.50 -6.82
N ILE A 419 17.28 4.56 -6.11
CA ILE A 419 17.40 5.94 -6.57
C ILE A 419 18.46 6.68 -5.72
N SER A 420 19.23 7.55 -6.38
CA SER A 420 20.15 8.48 -5.74
C SER A 420 19.84 9.92 -6.13
N GLY A 421 19.97 10.84 -5.18
CA GLY A 421 20.00 12.29 -5.41
C GLY A 421 21.38 12.85 -5.09
N SER A 422 21.78 13.92 -5.79
CA SER A 422 23.09 14.55 -5.63
C SER A 422 23.02 16.07 -5.56
N ARG A 423 24.09 16.67 -5.03
CA ARG A 423 24.42 18.10 -5.16
C ARG A 423 24.55 18.55 -6.62
N ASP A 424 24.77 17.64 -7.57
CA ASP A 424 24.82 17.94 -9.01
C ASP A 424 23.46 18.28 -9.66
N THR A 425 22.40 18.43 -8.85
CA THR A 425 21.00 18.71 -9.23
C THR A 425 20.30 17.56 -9.99
N THR A 426 20.97 16.42 -10.20
CA THR A 426 20.37 15.25 -10.87
C THR A 426 19.94 14.17 -9.87
N CYS A 427 18.96 13.36 -10.28
CA CYS A 427 18.71 12.06 -9.64
C CYS A 427 19.03 10.94 -10.63
N MET A 428 19.57 9.82 -10.14
CA MET A 428 19.82 8.64 -10.97
C MET A 428 19.07 7.43 -10.43
N ILE A 429 18.39 6.70 -11.33
CA ILE A 429 17.79 5.41 -11.02
C ILE A 429 18.77 4.32 -11.44
N TRP A 430 18.97 3.33 -10.59
CA TRP A 430 19.92 2.24 -10.75
C TRP A 430 19.21 0.90 -10.65
N GLN A 431 19.59 -0.05 -11.49
CA GLN A 431 19.14 -1.42 -11.37
C GLN A 431 20.01 -2.17 -10.35
N ILE A 432 19.37 -2.84 -9.39
CA ILE A 432 20.02 -3.79 -8.48
C ILE A 432 20.15 -5.12 -9.24
N ILE A 433 21.38 -5.60 -9.41
CA ILE A 433 21.65 -6.83 -10.17
C ILE A 433 21.41 -8.03 -9.27
N ASN A 434 20.36 -8.80 -9.57
CA ASN A 434 19.98 -10.01 -8.84
C ASN A 434 20.40 -11.28 -9.59
N GLN A 435 21.01 -12.22 -8.88
CA GLN A 435 21.18 -13.61 -9.34
C GLN A 435 20.12 -14.48 -8.65
N GLY A 436 19.04 -14.77 -9.37
CA GLY A 436 17.84 -15.35 -8.78
C GLY A 436 17.25 -14.41 -7.73
N SER A 437 17.11 -14.89 -6.49
CA SER A 437 16.57 -14.13 -5.35
C SER A 437 17.63 -13.43 -4.48
N THR A 438 18.90 -13.36 -4.91
CA THR A 438 19.97 -12.70 -4.15
C THR A 438 20.59 -11.54 -4.94
N PRO A 439 20.68 -10.33 -4.38
CA PRO A 439 21.35 -9.19 -4.99
C PRO A 439 22.88 -9.39 -4.93
N LEU A 440 23.52 -9.20 -6.09
CA LEU A 440 24.96 -9.31 -6.29
C LEU A 440 25.65 -7.95 -6.19
N GLY A 441 24.97 -6.88 -6.60
CA GLY A 441 25.51 -5.52 -6.60
C GLY A 441 24.61 -4.52 -7.32
N LEU A 442 25.16 -3.36 -7.64
CA LEU A 442 24.49 -2.29 -8.39
C LEU A 442 24.99 -2.26 -9.85
N ALA A 443 24.13 -1.90 -10.80
CA ALA A 443 24.53 -1.73 -12.19
C ALA A 443 25.53 -0.56 -12.37
N SER A 444 26.54 -0.74 -13.22
CA SER A 444 27.62 0.25 -13.46
C SER A 444 27.23 1.42 -14.35
N LYS A 445 26.00 1.40 -14.90
CA LYS A 445 25.35 2.48 -15.62
C LYS A 445 23.97 2.70 -14.99
N PRO A 446 23.55 3.95 -14.74
CA PRO A 446 22.18 4.21 -14.31
C PRO A 446 21.18 3.75 -15.39
N PHE A 447 20.04 3.25 -14.93
CA PHE A 447 18.88 2.90 -15.74
C PHE A 447 18.22 4.16 -16.32
N GLN A 448 18.06 5.21 -15.49
CA GLN A 448 17.61 6.54 -15.91
C GLN A 448 18.43 7.63 -15.22
N ILE A 449 18.51 8.80 -15.87
CA ILE A 449 19.02 10.05 -15.28
C ILE A 449 17.88 11.07 -15.37
N LEU A 450 17.50 11.61 -14.22
CA LEU A 450 16.38 12.52 -14.04
C LEU A 450 16.91 13.94 -13.84
N TYR A 451 16.35 14.88 -14.60
CA TYR A 451 16.70 16.29 -14.58
C TYR A 451 15.48 17.14 -14.19
N GLY A 452 15.73 18.33 -13.65
CA GLY A 452 14.69 19.34 -13.43
C GLY A 452 14.91 20.25 -12.22
N HIS A 453 15.68 19.79 -11.22
CA HIS A 453 16.03 20.61 -10.07
C HIS A 453 17.05 21.70 -10.42
N THR A 454 17.05 22.76 -9.61
CA THR A 454 17.91 23.94 -9.76
C THR A 454 18.94 24.11 -8.65
N ASP A 455 18.84 23.31 -7.58
CA ASP A 455 19.75 23.26 -6.44
C ASP A 455 19.84 21.82 -5.88
N GLU A 456 20.69 21.59 -4.87
CA GLU A 456 21.00 20.28 -4.30
C GLU A 456 19.76 19.43 -4.02
N VAL A 457 19.73 18.18 -4.50
CA VAL A 457 18.69 17.23 -4.10
C VAL A 457 18.96 16.81 -2.66
N LEU A 458 17.97 16.89 -1.76
CA LEU A 458 18.13 16.58 -0.34
C LEU A 458 17.40 15.29 0.08
N SER A 459 16.35 14.92 -0.65
CA SER A 459 15.56 13.72 -0.36
C SER A 459 15.03 13.07 -1.65
N VAL A 460 14.93 11.74 -1.65
CA VAL A 460 14.44 10.93 -2.78
C VAL A 460 13.57 9.79 -2.30
N GLY A 461 12.65 9.34 -3.15
CA GLY A 461 11.80 8.17 -2.94
C GLY A 461 11.43 7.53 -4.28
N ILE A 462 11.12 6.24 -4.27
CA ILE A 462 10.82 5.48 -5.48
C ILE A 462 9.77 4.39 -5.19
N SER A 463 8.78 4.26 -6.07
CA SER A 463 7.78 3.20 -6.07
C SER A 463 7.64 2.62 -7.48
N THR A 464 8.14 1.40 -7.65
CA THR A 464 8.05 0.62 -8.89
C THR A 464 6.62 0.29 -9.29
N GLU A 465 5.75 0.15 -8.30
CA GLU A 465 4.35 -0.24 -8.40
C GLU A 465 3.49 0.89 -8.97
N LEU A 466 3.89 2.13 -8.72
CA LEU A 466 3.25 3.35 -9.21
C LEU A 466 4.00 3.99 -10.40
N ASP A 467 5.03 3.30 -10.93
CA ASP A 467 6.00 3.82 -11.90
C ASP A 467 6.59 5.20 -11.52
N MET A 468 6.76 5.48 -10.22
CA MET A 468 6.98 6.84 -9.71
C MET A 468 8.32 7.00 -8.98
N ALA A 469 9.14 7.93 -9.45
CA ALA A 469 10.29 8.48 -8.74
C ALA A 469 9.98 9.90 -8.26
N VAL A 470 10.30 10.22 -7.01
CA VAL A 470 10.05 11.53 -6.39
C VAL A 470 11.34 12.07 -5.77
N SER A 471 11.66 13.33 -6.04
CA SER A 471 12.85 14.01 -5.52
C SER A 471 12.50 15.38 -4.93
N GLY A 472 13.05 15.71 -3.77
CA GLY A 472 12.93 17.01 -3.11
C GLY A 472 14.28 17.68 -2.96
N SER A 473 14.33 18.99 -3.22
CA SER A 473 15.57 19.78 -3.32
C SER A 473 15.61 20.95 -2.33
N ARG A 474 16.79 21.52 -2.16
CA ARG A 474 17.00 22.84 -1.55
C ARG A 474 16.33 23.97 -2.34
N ASP A 475 15.98 23.77 -3.61
CA ASP A 475 15.20 24.73 -4.42
C ASP A 475 13.73 24.90 -4.00
N GLY A 476 13.30 24.20 -2.93
CA GLY A 476 11.94 24.27 -2.39
C GLY A 476 10.90 23.53 -3.21
N THR A 477 11.30 22.83 -4.27
CA THR A 477 10.40 22.05 -5.11
C THR A 477 10.54 20.54 -4.89
N VAL A 478 9.47 19.83 -5.21
CA VAL A 478 9.48 18.37 -5.34
C VAL A 478 9.12 18.02 -6.77
N ILE A 479 9.90 17.18 -7.43
CA ILE A 479 9.66 16.76 -8.82
C ILE A 479 9.29 15.28 -8.84
N ILE A 480 8.35 14.93 -9.72
CA ILE A 480 7.92 13.56 -9.98
C ILE A 480 8.32 13.18 -11.41
N HIS A 481 8.94 12.02 -11.57
CA HIS A 481 9.29 11.41 -12.86
C HIS A 481 8.77 9.96 -12.94
N THR A 482 8.54 9.47 -14.16
CA THR A 482 8.28 8.03 -14.39
C THR A 482 9.57 7.22 -14.23
N ILE A 483 9.53 6.04 -13.61
CA ILE A 483 10.71 5.16 -13.51
C ILE A 483 11.06 4.56 -14.87
N GLN A 484 10.10 3.97 -15.58
CA GLN A 484 10.36 3.21 -16.81
C GLN A 484 10.91 4.08 -17.95
N LYS A 485 10.35 5.29 -18.12
CA LYS A 485 10.68 6.19 -19.25
C LYS A 485 11.58 7.37 -18.87
N GLY A 486 11.84 7.61 -17.57
CA GLY A 486 12.56 8.80 -17.09
C GLY A 486 11.86 10.13 -17.39
N GLN A 487 10.57 10.12 -17.77
CA GLN A 487 9.82 11.31 -18.16
C GLN A 487 9.48 12.17 -16.95
N TYR A 488 9.73 13.48 -17.04
CA TYR A 488 9.19 14.46 -16.12
C TYR A 488 7.65 14.41 -16.17
N MET A 489 7.00 14.28 -15.01
CA MET A 489 5.54 14.28 -14.89
C MET A 489 5.03 15.62 -14.40
N ARG A 490 5.54 16.09 -13.25
CA ARG A 490 5.08 17.34 -12.61
C ARG A 490 6.06 17.82 -11.54
N THR A 491 5.95 19.11 -11.19
CA THR A 491 6.58 19.72 -10.01
C THR A 491 5.51 20.08 -9.00
N LEU A 492 5.66 19.62 -7.76
CA LEU A 492 4.91 20.07 -6.60
C LEU A 492 5.65 21.23 -5.93
N ARG A 493 4.89 22.22 -5.45
CA ARG A 493 5.42 23.34 -4.65
C ARG A 493 4.58 23.45 -3.39
N PRO A 494 5.13 23.14 -2.21
CA PRO A 494 4.43 23.40 -0.95
C PRO A 494 4.10 24.89 -0.80
N PRO A 495 2.97 25.26 -0.18
CA PRO A 495 2.65 26.65 0.07
C PRO A 495 3.72 27.32 0.94
N CYS A 496 4.27 28.43 0.46
CA CYS A 496 5.25 29.25 1.17
C CYS A 496 5.06 30.73 0.77
N GLU A 497 5.34 31.65 1.69
CA GLU A 497 5.35 33.08 1.41
C GLU A 497 6.51 33.42 0.45
N SER A 498 6.24 34.18 -0.60
CA SER A 498 7.11 34.32 -1.78
C SER A 498 8.49 34.97 -1.56
N CYS A 499 8.84 35.31 -0.32
CA CYS A 499 10.11 35.93 0.07
C CYS A 499 11.00 35.03 0.95
N LEU A 500 10.56 33.81 1.28
CA LEU A 500 11.25 32.91 2.20
C LEU A 500 11.93 31.74 1.47
N PHE A 501 13.07 31.29 1.99
CA PHE A 501 13.82 30.15 1.46
C PHE A 501 13.22 28.85 2.01
N LEU A 502 12.39 28.19 1.20
CA LEU A 502 11.82 26.87 1.48
C LEU A 502 12.80 25.78 1.03
N THR A 503 13.05 24.78 1.88
CA THR A 503 13.87 23.60 1.54
C THR A 503 13.09 22.31 1.80
N ILE A 504 13.39 21.24 1.06
CA ILE A 504 12.73 19.93 1.21
C ILE A 504 13.71 18.84 1.69
N PRO A 505 14.14 18.87 2.97
CA PRO A 505 15.15 17.94 3.49
C PRO A 505 14.62 16.52 3.77
N ASN A 506 13.30 16.30 3.81
CA ASN A 506 12.68 15.00 4.04
C ASN A 506 11.43 14.80 3.16
N LEU A 507 11.29 13.62 2.56
CA LEU A 507 10.08 13.17 1.87
C LEU A 507 9.85 11.68 2.10
N ALA A 508 8.60 11.24 2.01
CA ALA A 508 8.21 9.84 2.04
C ALA A 508 7.00 9.58 1.15
N ILE A 509 6.91 8.36 0.60
CA ILE A 509 5.85 7.94 -0.33
C ILE A 509 5.06 6.80 0.33
N SER A 510 3.73 6.93 0.39
CA SER A 510 2.83 5.83 0.78
C SER A 510 2.70 4.81 -0.36
N TRP A 511 2.40 3.57 0.00
CA TRP A 511 1.99 2.53 -0.97
C TRP A 511 0.82 2.96 -1.86
N GLU A 512 -0.04 3.84 -1.33
CA GLU A 512 -1.21 4.38 -2.03
C GLU A 512 -0.90 5.56 -2.97
N GLY A 513 0.35 6.00 -3.04
CA GLY A 513 0.76 7.16 -3.84
C GLY A 513 0.61 8.52 -3.15
N HIS A 514 0.17 8.57 -1.89
CA HIS A 514 0.26 9.77 -1.07
C HIS A 514 1.73 10.17 -0.86
N ILE A 515 2.06 11.44 -1.11
CA ILE A 515 3.41 11.99 -0.97
C ILE A 515 3.42 12.91 0.25
N VAL A 516 4.18 12.50 1.27
CA VAL A 516 4.42 13.29 2.48
C VAL A 516 5.71 14.07 2.29
N ILE A 517 5.62 15.39 2.39
CA ILE A 517 6.73 16.32 2.22
C ILE A 517 6.95 17.02 3.54
N TYR A 518 8.18 16.98 4.07
CA TYR A 518 8.58 17.85 5.17
C TYR A 518 9.40 19.01 4.61
N SER A 519 8.95 20.21 4.92
CA SER A 519 9.59 21.45 4.55
C SER A 519 10.22 22.13 5.75
N SER A 520 11.34 22.82 5.52
CA SER A 520 11.99 23.70 6.48
C SER A 520 12.20 25.06 5.83
N ILE A 521 11.82 26.13 6.52
CA ILE A 521 11.97 27.51 6.09
C ILE A 521 13.00 28.21 6.98
N GLU A 522 14.11 28.64 6.39
CA GLU A 522 15.16 29.41 7.07
C GLU A 522 14.76 30.90 7.14
N GLU A 523 14.29 31.33 8.31
CA GLU A 523 13.82 32.70 8.52
C GLU A 523 14.96 33.63 8.96
N LYS A 524 15.52 34.43 8.04
CA LYS A 524 16.70 35.29 8.31
C LYS A 524 16.51 36.38 9.38
N THR A 525 15.28 36.65 9.81
CA THR A 525 14.93 37.72 10.77
C THR A 525 14.56 37.21 12.16
N THR A 526 14.39 35.90 12.31
CA THR A 526 13.80 35.27 13.50
C THR A 526 14.52 33.94 13.72
N LEU A 527 15.15 33.76 14.89
CA LEU A 527 16.03 32.60 15.21
C LEU A 527 15.28 31.25 15.39
N LYS A 528 14.25 30.99 14.59
CA LYS A 528 13.42 29.78 14.61
C LYS A 528 12.99 29.43 13.19
N ASP A 529 13.46 28.29 12.72
CA ASP A 529 12.97 27.70 11.47
C ASP A 529 11.48 27.40 11.57
N LYS A 530 10.72 27.68 10.51
CA LYS A 530 9.33 27.23 10.39
C LYS A 530 9.33 25.89 9.65
N ASN A 531 8.93 24.84 10.36
CA ASN A 531 8.87 23.49 9.84
C ASN A 531 7.41 23.10 9.61
N ALA A 532 7.12 22.41 8.51
CA ALA A 532 5.77 21.92 8.22
C ALA A 532 5.79 20.56 7.53
N LEU A 533 4.76 19.75 7.80
CA LEU A 533 4.41 18.60 6.98
C LEU A 533 3.33 19.03 5.98
N HIS A 534 3.48 18.58 4.74
CA HIS A 534 2.53 18.78 3.66
C HIS A 534 2.16 17.43 3.05
N LEU A 535 0.88 17.25 2.73
CA LEU A 535 0.37 16.06 2.05
C LEU A 535 -0.06 16.40 0.63
N PHE A 536 0.41 15.63 -0.34
CA PHE A 536 -0.02 15.69 -1.74
C PHE A 536 -0.53 14.32 -2.20
N SER A 537 -1.50 14.32 -3.12
CA SER A 537 -1.88 13.11 -3.87
C SER A 537 -0.83 12.78 -4.93
N ILE A 538 -0.86 11.55 -5.46
CA ILE A 538 -0.04 11.12 -6.61
C ILE A 538 -0.24 12.03 -7.84
N ASN A 539 -1.45 12.57 -8.01
CA ASN A 539 -1.81 13.52 -9.06
C ASN A 539 -1.43 14.97 -8.72
N GLY A 540 -0.68 15.21 -7.64
CA GLY A 540 -0.18 16.50 -7.24
C GLY A 540 -1.23 17.48 -6.68
N LYS A 541 -2.42 16.98 -6.31
CA LYS A 541 -3.41 17.76 -5.58
C LYS A 541 -2.89 17.98 -4.16
N TYR A 542 -2.95 19.21 -3.67
CA TYR A 542 -2.60 19.55 -2.30
C TYR A 542 -3.73 19.14 -1.36
N LEU A 543 -3.44 18.29 -0.38
CA LEU A 543 -4.44 17.70 0.52
C LEU A 543 -4.45 18.36 1.91
N GLY A 544 -3.28 18.83 2.40
CA GLY A 544 -3.21 19.54 3.68
C GLY A 544 -1.80 19.91 4.14
N SER A 545 -1.73 20.67 5.23
CA SER A 545 -0.51 20.93 6.00
C SER A 545 -0.73 20.79 7.49
N GLN A 546 0.36 20.52 8.21
CA GLN A 546 0.45 20.60 9.65
C GLN A 546 1.79 21.25 10.04
N ASP A 547 1.72 22.42 10.66
CA ASP A 547 2.90 23.10 11.20
C ASP A 547 3.52 22.30 12.35
N LEU A 548 4.85 22.33 12.43
CA LEU A 548 5.67 21.62 13.40
C LEU A 548 6.56 22.58 14.19
N LYS A 549 6.70 22.29 15.48
CA LYS A 549 7.63 23.00 16.39
C LYS A 549 9.03 22.39 16.43
N GLU A 550 9.19 21.25 15.77
CA GLU A 550 10.34 20.34 15.87
C GLU A 550 10.98 20.17 14.49
N GLN A 551 12.29 19.95 14.48
CA GLN A 551 13.03 19.60 13.28
C GLN A 551 13.01 18.08 13.11
N ILE A 552 12.48 17.60 11.98
CA ILE A 552 12.40 16.17 11.68
C ILE A 552 13.71 15.69 11.05
N SER A 553 14.31 14.66 11.65
CA SER A 553 15.48 13.95 11.12
C SER A 553 15.10 12.89 10.08
N ASP A 554 14.12 12.04 10.40
CA ASP A 554 13.71 10.89 9.58
C ASP A 554 12.17 10.72 9.56
N ILE A 555 11.64 10.25 8.42
CA ILE A 555 10.20 10.03 8.19
C ILE A 555 9.99 8.65 7.59
N CYS A 556 9.05 7.90 8.17
CA CYS A 556 8.58 6.65 7.59
C CYS A 556 7.05 6.70 7.45
N VAL A 557 6.53 6.35 6.28
CA VAL A 557 5.08 6.21 6.02
C VAL A 557 4.75 4.72 5.93
N ILE A 558 3.81 4.27 6.74
CA ILE A 558 3.42 2.86 6.88
C ILE A 558 1.90 2.76 6.94
N GLY A 559 1.30 2.28 5.85
CA GLY A 559 -0.16 2.24 5.72
C GLY A 559 -0.76 3.62 5.97
N GLU A 560 -1.67 3.70 6.93
CA GLU A 560 -2.40 4.90 7.35
C GLU A 560 -1.62 5.83 8.28
N HIS A 561 -0.34 5.55 8.56
CA HIS A 561 0.40 6.25 9.60
C HIS A 561 1.73 6.84 9.11
N ILE A 562 2.03 8.04 9.62
CA ILE A 562 3.33 8.69 9.47
C ILE A 562 4.04 8.59 10.82
N VAL A 563 5.24 8.02 10.83
CA VAL A 563 6.12 7.98 12.01
C VAL A 563 7.31 8.91 11.75
N THR A 564 7.54 9.86 12.66
CA THR A 564 8.57 10.89 12.51
C THR A 564 9.54 10.88 13.69
N GLY A 565 10.84 10.90 13.41
CA GLY A 565 11.88 11.17 14.41
C GLY A 565 12.25 12.64 14.44
N SER A 566 12.42 13.20 15.64
CA SER A 566 12.80 14.60 15.86
C SER A 566 14.22 14.72 16.41
N LEU A 567 14.97 15.75 15.97
CA LEU A 567 16.26 16.12 16.54
C LEU A 567 16.13 16.65 17.98
N GLN A 568 14.94 17.07 18.41
CA GLN A 568 14.65 17.42 19.80
C GLN A 568 14.31 16.18 20.66
N GLY A 569 14.32 14.98 20.07
CA GLY A 569 14.16 13.71 20.78
C GLY A 569 12.73 13.26 21.05
N PHE A 570 11.79 13.67 20.20
CA PHE A 570 10.41 13.18 20.22
C PHE A 570 10.13 12.21 19.06
N LEU A 571 9.51 11.08 19.37
CA LEU A 571 8.93 10.18 18.37
C LEU A 571 7.44 10.51 18.24
N SER A 572 6.99 10.96 17.06
CA SER A 572 5.59 11.29 16.81
C SER A 572 4.96 10.28 15.83
N ILE A 573 3.75 9.81 16.15
CA ILE A 573 2.91 8.97 15.28
C ILE A 573 1.68 9.79 14.90
N ARG A 574 1.44 9.89 13.59
CA ARG A 574 0.36 10.69 13.00
C ARG A 574 -0.49 9.86 12.07
N ASP A 575 -1.72 10.28 11.88
CA ASP A 575 -2.60 9.80 10.83
C ASP A 575 -2.19 10.43 9.48
N LEU A 576 -2.12 9.61 8.42
CA LEU A 576 -1.63 10.03 7.10
C LEU A 576 -2.53 11.08 6.46
N HIS A 577 -3.85 10.87 6.53
CA HIS A 577 -4.84 11.67 5.82
C HIS A 577 -5.10 13.03 6.50
N SER A 578 -5.10 13.07 7.83
CA SER A 578 -5.38 14.28 8.61
C SER A 578 -4.15 14.98 9.18
N LEU A 579 -2.95 14.37 9.11
CA LEU A 579 -1.67 14.84 9.66
C LEU A 579 -1.64 15.07 11.20
N ASN A 580 -2.78 14.81 11.87
CA ASN A 580 -2.95 14.92 13.31
C ASN A 580 -2.16 13.84 14.05
N LEU A 581 -1.73 14.18 15.26
CA LEU A 581 -1.11 13.23 16.18
C LEU A 581 -2.12 12.15 16.60
N SER A 582 -1.78 10.89 16.36
CA SER A 582 -2.59 9.73 16.78
C SER A 582 -2.45 9.46 18.29
N ILE A 583 -1.29 9.82 18.84
CA ILE A 583 -0.96 9.80 20.28
C ILE A 583 -0.12 11.01 20.65
N THR A 584 -0.01 11.29 21.95
CA THR A 584 1.01 12.18 22.50
C THR A 584 2.43 11.73 22.07
N PRO A 585 3.31 12.62 21.56
CA PRO A 585 4.66 12.26 21.18
C PRO A 585 5.43 11.59 22.32
N LEU A 586 6.12 10.50 22.01
CA LEU A 586 6.92 9.72 22.97
C LEU A 586 8.29 10.39 23.12
N ALA A 587 8.59 10.88 24.33
CA ALA A 587 9.83 11.59 24.63
C ALA A 587 11.00 10.61 24.83
N MET A 588 11.90 10.54 23.85
CA MET A 588 13.15 9.77 23.87
C MET A 588 14.34 10.56 24.44
N ARG A 589 14.14 11.85 24.76
CA ARG A 589 15.04 12.77 25.49
C ARG A 589 16.41 13.05 24.86
N LEU A 590 16.77 12.37 23.78
CA LEU A 590 17.98 12.55 22.99
C LEU A 590 17.63 12.65 21.50
N PRO A 591 18.43 13.35 20.67
CA PRO A 591 18.20 13.44 19.24
C PRO A 591 18.01 12.06 18.59
N ILE A 592 16.98 11.93 17.78
CA ILE A 592 16.69 10.73 16.99
C ILE A 592 17.35 10.90 15.62
N HIS A 593 18.15 9.92 15.20
CA HIS A 593 18.83 9.92 13.89
C HIS A 593 18.13 9.07 12.83
N CYS A 594 17.44 8.01 13.24
CA CYS A 594 16.69 7.17 12.31
C CYS A 594 15.44 6.58 12.95
N VAL A 595 14.43 6.33 12.12
CA VAL A 595 13.20 5.63 12.49
C VAL A 595 12.86 4.59 11.43
N CYS A 596 12.57 3.35 11.85
CA CYS A 596 12.12 2.29 10.96
C CYS A 596 11.03 1.47 11.63
N VAL A 597 9.93 1.18 10.93
CA VAL A 597 8.93 0.21 11.39
C VAL A 597 9.24 -1.16 10.82
N THR A 598 9.12 -2.20 11.64
CA THR A 598 9.40 -3.58 11.26
C THR A 598 8.30 -4.16 10.36
N LYS A 599 8.58 -5.34 9.79
CA LYS A 599 7.59 -6.15 9.10
C LYS A 599 6.40 -6.46 10.02
N GLU A 600 5.22 -6.65 9.41
CA GLU A 600 3.94 -6.95 10.10
C GLU A 600 3.46 -5.83 11.05
N TYR A 601 4.06 -4.63 10.96
CA TYR A 601 3.70 -3.47 11.78
C TYR A 601 3.78 -3.74 13.28
N SER A 602 4.77 -4.55 13.69
CA SER A 602 4.90 -5.06 15.06
C SER A 602 5.67 -4.11 16.00
N HIS A 603 6.73 -3.48 15.50
CA HIS A 603 7.64 -2.67 16.29
C HIS A 603 8.16 -1.43 15.52
N ILE A 604 8.49 -0.37 16.25
CA ILE A 604 9.22 0.80 15.77
C ILE A 604 10.63 0.76 16.35
N LEU A 605 11.63 0.85 15.48
CA LEU A 605 13.05 0.94 15.81
C LEU A 605 13.49 2.40 15.71
N VAL A 606 14.18 2.89 16.74
CA VAL A 606 14.60 4.29 16.87
C VAL A 606 16.07 4.34 17.28
N GLY A 607 16.91 4.99 16.45
CA GLY A 607 18.33 5.19 16.75
C GLY A 607 18.59 6.56 17.36
N LEU A 608 19.35 6.61 18.46
CA LEU A 608 19.63 7.83 19.22
C LEU A 608 21.08 8.33 19.09
N GLU A 609 21.29 9.58 19.48
CA GLU A 609 22.59 10.26 19.63
C GLU A 609 23.59 9.50 20.54
N ASP A 610 23.12 8.87 21.63
CA ASP A 610 24.00 8.09 22.53
C ASP A 610 24.35 6.69 21.98
N GLY A 611 23.84 6.35 20.80
CA GLY A 611 24.06 5.07 20.12
C GLY A 611 23.23 3.91 20.64
N LYS A 612 22.26 4.17 21.54
CA LYS A 612 21.27 3.16 21.94
C LYS A 612 20.22 2.98 20.84
N LEU A 613 19.72 1.75 20.75
CA LEU A 613 18.55 1.41 19.94
C LEU A 613 17.34 1.31 20.88
N ILE A 614 16.35 2.18 20.68
CA ILE A 614 15.04 2.03 21.31
C ILE A 614 14.13 1.21 20.40
N VAL A 615 13.45 0.24 21.00
CA VAL A 615 12.41 -0.59 20.40
C VAL A 615 11.09 -0.22 21.06
N VAL A 616 10.17 0.34 20.29
CA VAL A 616 8.80 0.63 20.73
C VAL A 616 7.87 -0.44 20.15
N GLY A 617 6.98 -1.01 20.97
CA GLY A 617 6.06 -2.04 20.51
C GLY A 617 4.93 -2.32 21.49
N VAL A 618 4.06 -3.25 21.12
CA VAL A 618 2.95 -3.73 21.94
C VAL A 618 3.17 -5.22 22.22
N GLY A 619 3.02 -5.63 23.48
CA GLY A 619 3.20 -7.02 23.89
C GLY A 619 1.90 -7.61 24.40
N LYS A 620 1.70 -8.92 24.17
CA LYS A 620 0.71 -9.67 24.95
C LYS A 620 1.13 -9.58 26.43
N PRO A 621 0.27 -9.15 27.36
CA PRO A 621 0.58 -9.17 28.79
C PRO A 621 1.02 -10.57 29.19
N ALA A 622 2.07 -10.67 30.00
CA ALA A 622 2.54 -11.97 30.44
C ALA A 622 1.50 -12.62 31.37
N GLU A 623 0.71 -13.56 30.85
CA GLU A 623 0.07 -14.60 31.66
C GLU A 623 1.18 -15.46 32.28
N MET A 624 1.74 -14.95 33.37
CA MET A 624 2.90 -15.49 34.04
C MET A 624 2.54 -16.83 34.69
N ARG A 625 2.67 -17.92 33.93
CA ARG A 625 2.64 -19.27 34.49
C ARG A 625 3.85 -19.44 35.41
N SER A 626 3.63 -19.16 36.69
CA SER A 626 4.62 -19.26 37.76
C SER A 626 5.02 -20.72 38.00
N GLY A 627 5.89 -21.26 37.16
CA GLY A 627 6.42 -22.60 37.32
C GLY A 627 7.11 -23.17 36.07
N GLN A 628 8.33 -23.67 36.27
CA GLN A 628 9.14 -24.47 35.34
C GLN A 628 9.75 -23.76 34.12
N LEU A 629 11.03 -23.40 34.25
CA LEU A 629 11.99 -23.56 33.14
C LEU A 629 13.33 -24.12 33.63
N SER A 630 13.35 -25.43 33.89
CA SER A 630 14.58 -26.21 33.94
C SER A 630 14.47 -27.41 33.01
N ARG A 631 15.03 -27.33 31.79
CA ARG A 631 15.25 -28.50 30.94
C ARG A 631 16.55 -28.38 30.14
N LYS A 632 17.38 -29.42 30.27
CA LYS A 632 18.50 -29.68 29.37
C LYS A 632 17.96 -30.28 28.08
N LEU A 633 18.34 -29.75 26.93
CA LEU A 633 18.20 -30.42 25.63
C LEU A 633 19.55 -31.08 25.27
N TRP A 634 19.50 -32.36 24.92
CA TRP A 634 20.66 -33.09 24.38
C TRP A 634 20.95 -32.63 22.95
N GLY A 635 22.22 -32.63 22.55
CA GLY A 635 22.59 -32.69 21.12
C GLY A 635 23.26 -31.47 20.47
N SER A 636 23.69 -30.43 21.22
CA SER A 636 24.74 -29.52 20.72
C SER A 636 25.38 -28.71 21.86
N SER A 637 26.70 -28.77 21.99
CA SER A 637 27.43 -28.03 23.04
C SER A 637 27.71 -26.57 22.63
N LYS A 638 26.64 -25.83 22.31
CA LYS A 638 26.64 -24.37 22.38
C LYS A 638 25.70 -23.95 23.49
N ARG A 639 26.29 -23.62 24.64
CA ARG A 639 25.62 -22.93 25.74
C ARG A 639 25.14 -21.57 25.21
N LEU A 640 23.87 -21.50 24.79
CA LEU A 640 23.21 -20.24 24.44
C LEU A 640 23.07 -19.41 25.72
N SER A 641 24.14 -18.68 26.04
CA SER A 641 24.10 -17.53 26.94
C SER A 641 23.45 -16.36 26.20
N GLN A 642 22.19 -16.54 25.79
CA GLN A 642 21.33 -15.45 25.35
C GLN A 642 20.41 -15.09 26.50
N ILE A 643 21.00 -14.30 27.38
CA ILE A 643 20.25 -13.32 28.17
C ILE A 643 19.53 -12.43 27.17
N SER A 644 18.24 -12.23 27.38
CA SER A 644 17.39 -11.24 26.73
C SER A 644 17.99 -9.84 26.92
N ALA A 645 18.74 -9.37 25.92
CA ALA A 645 19.34 -8.05 25.94
C ALA A 645 18.27 -6.99 25.59
N GLY A 646 17.48 -6.56 26.59
CA GLY A 646 16.47 -5.50 26.43
C GLY A 646 15.40 -5.36 27.52
N GLU A 647 15.57 -5.92 28.73
CA GLU A 647 14.50 -5.96 29.76
C GLU A 647 14.34 -4.68 30.62
N THR A 648 14.90 -3.54 30.19
CA THR A 648 14.68 -2.27 30.88
C THR A 648 13.71 -1.39 30.11
N GLU A 649 12.52 -1.21 30.70
CA GLU A 649 11.48 -0.33 30.20
C GLU A 649 11.98 1.12 30.24
N TYR A 650 12.05 1.75 29.07
CA TYR A 650 12.40 3.16 28.92
C TYR A 650 11.19 4.01 29.29
N ASN A 651 11.24 4.68 30.44
CA ASN A 651 10.10 5.48 30.92
C ASN A 651 9.99 6.81 30.16
N THR A 652 9.00 6.93 29.28
CA THR A 652 8.69 8.15 28.52
C THR A 652 7.87 9.18 29.30
N GLN A 653 7.32 8.83 30.48
CA GLN A 653 6.37 9.66 31.23
C GLN A 653 7.01 10.50 32.37
N GLU A 654 8.23 10.19 32.82
CA GLU A 654 8.91 11.00 33.84
C GLU A 654 9.49 12.31 33.28
N SER A 655 8.67 13.37 33.24
CA SER A 655 9.17 14.74 33.08
C SER A 655 9.96 15.18 34.30
N LYS A 656 11.16 15.72 34.08
CA LYS A 656 11.89 16.60 35.02
C LYS A 656 12.36 17.83 34.27
#